data_AF-Q8U1B7-F1
#
_entry.id   AF-Q8U1B7-F1
#
_cell.length_a   1.000
_cell.length_b   1.000
_cell.length_c   1.000
_cell.angle_alpha   90.00
_cell.angle_beta   90.00
_cell.angle_gamma   90.00
#
_symmetry.space_group_name_H-M   'P 1'
#
loop_
_entity.id
_entity.type
_entity.pdbx_description
1 polymer ?
#
loop_
_entity_poly.entity_id
_entity_poly.type
_entity_poly.pdbx_seq_one_letter_code
_entity_poly.pdbx_strand_id
1 'polypeptide(L)'
;MRRGFIINSTLLILIIPLLLLAATYAEISSYVMHSQAERSQAERTYSVVNFLEIELEKSVEISGKRAIIATIDYVATTTNFISGMANKTIAELIFYGRSSSLPGYDATRIMGNQTLEAWLSGVERILKKQGYILKPSKDEILANTEILVAPLDAFTIVIKIRIPNITIEDLSGKVIYSGSLPRKGYAYSIVNLNNLEDPFHSAMTKGRYKRSLRACEYAYSNISPPFTFAEGEGIGSGVLVGRFGIEFISNATHIVDSDTGYYITNLTINGVKVSPRDFILNNGDRGVLVFEGGKGSEVRWCSSLQYRINLTIQNNVGIDLDDYQIPLLISTAKGFTQEILDFIFSNTQTTNDQDIFRKGAAIEIYDSNCNPIPFWIEYWDPTNQKALIWIRDSIPNGGRKTYSLYFGSGTPTKGNGEAVFIFFDDFEDSTWTDKWEAVDVTPTQSNGELYIQGGNNVLAVKSKYYIGFTGSFSVRFRMKGEIRIIGNKINWDSGVGVEDNQGGILLFTDDIDPNVINGNKDSGEGIAIHRPWRNYLTTGDSGRSDITTYHTYEAIMNNVSEGYYDAKFKDVLDSNANSQNRLNDDYNEYYNYYYLRIFSELAYIYLVTDSEYDYIWTYYDYVLVRKRPNTDLLDDPYFNGITFYWKSTTPSDVIESKPTTSAKEIVNASVYDIQPFISCLEDQRYFALESGWSFFERLEGSNANHDKYVALAHKMQEELNYKPPSGYYPIGLVSFMIPHPSYDQKLSTLMANFGLTITNVSSADYYFLTYYFRHGDKVEGYRVWGISFGSYSGTNLSLIPFFLDENTAKEIFGPRGACELLYGYNCQ
;
A
#
# COMPACT_ATOMS: atom_id res chain seq x y z
N MET A 1 -84.57 -56.52 -88.19
CA MET A 1 -84.48 -55.85 -86.87
C MET A 1 -83.38 -56.36 -85.92
N ARG A 2 -82.67 -57.49 -86.15
CA ARG A 2 -81.68 -58.02 -85.19
C ARG A 2 -80.24 -57.48 -85.28
N ARG A 3 -79.78 -56.99 -86.44
CA ARG A 3 -78.39 -56.51 -86.62
C ARG A 3 -78.13 -55.09 -86.05
N GLY A 4 -79.11 -54.18 -86.14
CA GLY A 4 -78.99 -52.82 -85.57
C GLY A 4 -79.00 -52.80 -84.03
N PHE A 5 -79.72 -53.73 -83.41
CA PHE A 5 -79.73 -53.88 -81.95
C PHE A 5 -78.37 -54.36 -81.43
N ILE A 6 -77.75 -55.36 -82.08
CA ILE A 6 -76.43 -55.87 -81.66
C ILE A 6 -75.34 -54.80 -81.81
N ILE A 7 -75.34 -54.01 -82.89
CA ILE A 7 -74.34 -52.94 -83.09
C ILE A 7 -74.52 -51.82 -82.06
N ASN A 8 -75.75 -51.34 -81.80
CA ASN A 8 -75.99 -50.32 -80.78
C ASN A 8 -75.72 -50.82 -79.34
N SER A 9 -76.06 -52.08 -79.03
CA SER A 9 -75.74 -52.67 -77.73
C SER A 9 -74.24 -52.88 -77.54
N THR A 10 -73.50 -53.27 -78.58
CA THR A 10 -72.02 -53.39 -78.52
C THR A 10 -71.37 -52.02 -78.36
N LEU A 11 -71.90 -50.99 -79.05
CA LEU A 11 -71.46 -49.61 -78.90
C LEU A 11 -71.73 -49.08 -77.48
N LEU A 12 -72.90 -49.35 -76.90
CA LEU A 12 -73.21 -48.99 -75.50
C LEU A 12 -72.35 -49.76 -74.50
N ILE A 13 -72.10 -51.05 -74.71
CA ILE A 13 -71.23 -51.88 -73.87
C ILE A 13 -69.77 -51.40 -73.92
N LEU A 14 -69.34 -50.79 -75.04
CA LEU A 14 -68.00 -50.19 -75.15
C LEU A 14 -67.95 -48.75 -74.63
N ILE A 15 -68.98 -47.93 -74.88
CA ILE A 15 -69.03 -46.52 -74.51
C ILE A 15 -69.28 -46.32 -73.01
N ILE A 16 -70.15 -47.11 -72.39
CA ILE A 16 -70.47 -46.96 -70.96
C ILE A 16 -69.22 -47.14 -70.08
N PRO A 17 -68.39 -48.19 -70.25
CA PRO A 17 -67.13 -48.32 -69.51
C PRO A 17 -66.13 -47.21 -69.85
N LEU A 18 -66.10 -46.74 -71.10
CA LEU A 18 -65.19 -45.67 -71.52
C LEU A 18 -65.57 -44.31 -70.91
N LEU A 19 -66.86 -44.01 -70.81
CA LEU A 19 -67.39 -42.83 -70.13
C LEU A 19 -67.18 -42.92 -68.62
N LEU A 20 -67.38 -44.10 -68.02
CA LEU A 20 -67.07 -44.35 -66.60
C LEU A 20 -65.57 -44.21 -66.32
N LEU A 21 -64.71 -44.71 -67.21
CA LEU A 21 -63.25 -44.55 -67.12
C LEU A 21 -62.84 -43.08 -67.27
N ALA A 22 -63.44 -42.35 -68.21
CA ALA A 22 -63.18 -40.92 -68.39
C ALA A 22 -63.66 -40.08 -67.20
N ALA A 23 -64.83 -40.40 -66.64
CA ALA A 23 -65.37 -39.75 -65.46
C ALA A 23 -64.49 -40.01 -64.23
N THR A 24 -64.11 -41.27 -63.98
CA THR A 24 -63.21 -41.63 -62.88
C THR A 24 -61.81 -41.06 -63.05
N TYR A 25 -61.26 -41.03 -64.26
CA TYR A 25 -59.98 -40.38 -64.54
C TYR A 25 -60.03 -38.87 -64.29
N ALA A 26 -61.11 -38.20 -64.73
CA ALA A 26 -61.30 -36.77 -64.48
C ALA A 26 -61.44 -36.47 -62.97
N GLU A 27 -62.16 -37.32 -62.24
CA GLU A 27 -62.37 -37.18 -60.79
C GLU A 27 -61.08 -37.43 -60.00
N ILE A 28 -60.33 -38.49 -60.33
CA ILE A 28 -59.03 -38.80 -59.71
C ILE A 28 -58.00 -37.72 -60.08
N SER A 29 -57.93 -37.30 -61.34
CA SER A 29 -57.00 -36.24 -61.78
C SER A 29 -57.31 -34.92 -61.08
N SER A 30 -58.59 -34.57 -60.94
CA SER A 30 -59.02 -33.38 -60.19
C SER A 30 -58.62 -33.47 -58.73
N TYR A 31 -58.85 -34.63 -58.08
CA TYR A 31 -58.46 -34.87 -56.69
C TYR A 31 -56.94 -34.79 -56.48
N VAL A 32 -56.15 -35.38 -57.40
CA VAL A 32 -54.68 -35.32 -57.36
C VAL A 32 -54.18 -33.90 -57.58
N MET A 33 -54.74 -33.15 -58.53
CA MET A 33 -54.40 -31.75 -58.76
C MET A 33 -54.76 -30.87 -57.55
N HIS A 34 -55.93 -31.07 -56.95
CA HIS A 34 -56.35 -30.36 -55.74
C HIS A 34 -55.44 -30.66 -54.55
N SER A 35 -55.14 -31.94 -54.28
CA SER A 35 -54.26 -32.32 -53.17
C SER A 35 -52.81 -31.86 -53.36
N GLN A 36 -52.29 -31.88 -54.60
CA GLN A 36 -50.97 -31.32 -54.94
C GLN A 36 -50.94 -29.79 -54.76
N ALA A 37 -52.00 -29.09 -55.16
CA ALA A 37 -52.13 -27.65 -54.98
C ALA A 37 -52.22 -27.27 -53.50
N GLU A 38 -53.02 -27.99 -52.71
CA GLU A 38 -53.13 -27.81 -51.26
C GLU A 38 -51.79 -28.08 -50.56
N ARG A 39 -51.09 -29.15 -50.95
CA ARG A 39 -49.77 -29.47 -50.39
C ARG A 39 -48.71 -28.41 -50.75
N SER A 40 -48.65 -27.99 -52.02
CA SER A 40 -47.73 -26.94 -52.45
C SER A 40 -48.03 -25.61 -51.74
N GLN A 41 -49.31 -25.30 -51.52
CA GLN A 41 -49.72 -24.14 -50.74
C GLN A 41 -49.29 -24.25 -49.27
N ALA A 42 -49.50 -25.41 -48.63
CA ALA A 42 -49.08 -25.65 -47.25
C ALA A 42 -47.54 -25.56 -47.08
N GLU A 43 -46.77 -26.11 -48.02
CA GLU A 43 -45.30 -26.01 -48.04
C GLU A 43 -44.81 -24.57 -48.20
N ARG A 44 -45.46 -23.77 -49.07
CA ARG A 44 -45.17 -22.34 -49.21
C ARG A 44 -45.47 -21.56 -47.94
N THR A 45 -46.63 -21.79 -47.32
CA THR A 45 -47.01 -21.15 -46.04
C THR A 45 -46.00 -21.49 -44.94
N TYR A 46 -45.65 -22.77 -44.79
CA TYR A 46 -44.68 -23.20 -43.80
C TYR A 46 -43.32 -22.53 -44.03
N SER A 47 -42.87 -22.46 -45.29
CA SER A 47 -41.62 -21.80 -45.67
C SER A 47 -41.61 -20.30 -45.35
N VAL A 48 -42.74 -19.59 -45.59
CA VAL A 48 -42.87 -18.15 -45.28
C VAL A 48 -42.83 -17.92 -43.78
N VAL A 49 -43.59 -18.66 -42.98
CA VAL A 49 -43.62 -18.46 -41.51
C VAL A 49 -42.28 -18.81 -40.89
N ASN A 50 -41.65 -19.92 -41.31
CA ASN A 50 -40.32 -20.29 -40.83
C ASN A 50 -39.26 -19.26 -41.22
N PHE A 51 -39.34 -18.69 -42.43
CA PHE A 51 -38.48 -17.59 -42.85
C PHE A 51 -38.66 -16.36 -41.95
N LEU A 52 -39.90 -15.96 -41.64
CA LEU A 52 -40.16 -14.82 -40.75
C LEU A 52 -39.65 -15.04 -39.32
N GLU A 53 -39.75 -16.25 -38.80
CA GLU A 53 -39.21 -16.61 -37.48
C GLU A 53 -37.68 -16.45 -37.43
N ILE A 54 -36.96 -17.02 -38.40
CA ILE A 54 -35.50 -16.92 -38.50
C ILE A 54 -35.06 -15.46 -38.72
N GLU A 55 -35.76 -14.73 -39.58
CA GLU A 55 -35.45 -13.33 -39.87
C GLU A 55 -35.72 -12.42 -38.66
N LEU A 56 -36.78 -12.69 -37.87
CA LEU A 56 -37.05 -11.97 -36.63
C LEU A 56 -35.90 -12.17 -35.64
N GLU A 57 -35.48 -13.42 -35.41
CA GLU A 57 -34.35 -13.73 -34.53
C GLU A 57 -33.07 -13.01 -34.97
N LYS A 58 -32.75 -13.06 -36.28
CA LYS A 58 -31.56 -12.40 -36.83
C LYS A 58 -31.64 -10.88 -36.78
N SER A 59 -32.81 -10.31 -37.07
CA SER A 59 -33.06 -8.87 -37.00
C SER A 59 -32.85 -8.35 -35.58
N VAL A 60 -33.39 -9.08 -34.58
CA VAL A 60 -33.26 -8.73 -33.17
C VAL A 60 -31.84 -8.92 -32.68
N GLU A 61 -31.12 -9.94 -33.13
CA GLU A 61 -29.70 -10.14 -32.83
C GLU A 61 -28.84 -8.95 -33.33
N ILE A 62 -29.05 -8.53 -34.58
CA ILE A 62 -28.29 -7.43 -35.19
C ILE A 62 -28.66 -6.09 -34.54
N SER A 63 -29.95 -5.81 -34.43
CA SER A 63 -30.47 -4.58 -33.83
C SER A 63 -30.08 -4.47 -32.36
N GLY A 64 -30.17 -5.57 -31.61
CA GLY A 64 -29.75 -5.66 -30.21
C GLY A 64 -28.27 -5.38 -29.98
N LYS A 65 -27.39 -6.02 -30.76
CA LYS A 65 -25.94 -5.75 -30.72
C LYS A 65 -25.62 -4.29 -31.02
N ARG A 66 -26.27 -3.71 -32.03
CA ARG A 66 -26.10 -2.29 -32.38
C ARG A 66 -26.63 -1.36 -31.29
N ALA A 67 -27.77 -1.68 -30.68
CA ALA A 67 -28.36 -0.88 -29.61
C ALA A 67 -27.44 -0.83 -28.38
N ILE A 68 -26.86 -1.96 -27.99
CA ILE A 68 -25.87 -2.03 -26.90
C ILE A 68 -24.62 -1.21 -27.25
N ILE A 69 -24.09 -1.33 -28.47
CA ILE A 69 -22.93 -0.51 -28.89
C ILE A 69 -23.30 0.98 -28.90
N ALA A 70 -24.51 1.34 -29.31
CA ALA A 70 -24.96 2.72 -29.35
C ALA A 70 -25.08 3.35 -27.95
N THR A 71 -25.49 2.57 -26.93
CA THR A 71 -25.49 3.05 -25.54
C THR A 71 -24.10 3.17 -24.97
N ILE A 72 -23.19 2.22 -25.26
CA ILE A 72 -21.76 2.32 -24.88
C ILE A 72 -21.15 3.59 -25.48
N ASP A 73 -21.33 3.78 -26.78
CA ASP A 73 -20.77 4.90 -27.54
C ASP A 73 -21.33 6.24 -27.06
N TYR A 74 -22.63 6.32 -26.74
CA TYR A 74 -23.22 7.49 -26.09
C TYR A 74 -22.52 7.83 -24.77
N VAL A 75 -22.44 6.88 -23.84
CA VAL A 75 -21.89 7.14 -22.49
C VAL A 75 -20.39 7.47 -22.57
N ALA A 76 -19.63 6.73 -23.40
CA ALA A 76 -18.19 6.94 -23.56
C ALA A 76 -17.86 8.28 -24.23
N THR A 77 -18.63 8.71 -25.24
CA THR A 77 -18.32 9.94 -26.01
C THR A 77 -18.90 11.20 -25.42
N THR A 78 -20.09 11.14 -24.81
CA THR A 78 -20.75 12.31 -24.22
C THR A 78 -20.39 12.51 -22.75
N THR A 79 -19.87 11.47 -22.09
CA THR A 79 -19.62 11.41 -20.63
C THR A 79 -20.90 11.57 -19.78
N ASN A 80 -22.07 11.51 -20.42
CA ASN A 80 -23.38 11.52 -19.77
C ASN A 80 -23.89 10.11 -19.62
N PHE A 81 -24.53 9.83 -18.49
CA PHE A 81 -25.21 8.57 -18.25
C PHE A 81 -26.65 8.59 -18.80
N ILE A 82 -27.24 7.41 -18.96
CA ILE A 82 -28.64 7.26 -19.39
C ILE A 82 -29.55 7.75 -18.26
N SER A 83 -30.50 8.64 -18.55
CA SER A 83 -31.38 9.28 -17.55
C SER A 83 -32.54 8.40 -17.05
N GLY A 84 -32.63 7.15 -17.51
CA GLY A 84 -33.68 6.18 -17.16
C GLY A 84 -33.13 4.76 -17.22
N MET A 85 -34.00 3.75 -17.10
CA MET A 85 -33.54 2.36 -17.12
C MET A 85 -32.91 2.01 -18.49
N ALA A 86 -31.66 1.55 -18.46
CA ALA A 86 -30.89 1.17 -19.65
C ALA A 86 -31.61 0.10 -20.48
N ASN A 87 -32.30 -0.84 -19.84
CA ASN A 87 -33.03 -1.89 -20.56
C ASN A 87 -34.15 -1.34 -21.47
N LYS A 88 -34.89 -0.32 -21.01
CA LYS A 88 -35.91 0.37 -21.80
C LYS A 88 -35.29 1.16 -22.94
N THR A 89 -34.19 1.85 -22.66
CA THR A 89 -33.45 2.62 -23.67
C THR A 89 -32.93 1.72 -24.79
N ILE A 90 -32.37 0.55 -24.46
CA ILE A 90 -31.94 -0.45 -25.45
C ILE A 90 -33.14 -0.98 -26.24
N ALA A 91 -34.28 -1.26 -25.61
CA ALA A 91 -35.49 -1.69 -26.30
C ALA A 91 -36.02 -0.63 -27.30
N GLU A 92 -36.04 0.64 -26.92
CA GLU A 92 -36.44 1.76 -27.81
C GLU A 92 -35.50 1.89 -29.02
N LEU A 93 -34.19 1.74 -28.80
CA LEU A 93 -33.21 1.69 -29.88
C LEU A 93 -33.47 0.49 -30.80
N ILE A 94 -33.80 -0.68 -30.26
CA ILE A 94 -34.10 -1.87 -31.09
C ILE A 94 -35.31 -1.61 -31.99
N PHE A 95 -36.35 -0.97 -31.46
CA PHE A 95 -37.56 -0.64 -32.23
C PHE A 95 -37.32 0.43 -33.29
N TYR A 96 -36.78 1.58 -32.88
CA TYR A 96 -36.83 2.82 -33.67
C TYR A 96 -35.45 3.42 -34.00
N GLY A 97 -34.37 2.88 -33.44
CA GLY A 97 -33.02 3.42 -33.61
C GLY A 97 -32.78 4.76 -32.90
N ARG A 98 -33.69 5.19 -32.01
CA ARG A 98 -33.61 6.43 -31.23
C ARG A 98 -34.28 6.26 -29.87
N SER A 99 -33.82 7.02 -28.88
CA SER A 99 -34.43 7.11 -27.54
C SER A 99 -34.31 8.52 -26.99
N SER A 100 -35.32 8.98 -26.25
CA SER A 100 -35.28 10.27 -25.55
C SER A 100 -34.29 10.28 -24.38
N SER A 101 -33.87 9.11 -23.90
CA SER A 101 -32.88 8.95 -22.83
C SER A 101 -31.43 9.19 -23.28
N LEU A 102 -31.22 9.48 -24.58
CA LEU A 102 -29.92 9.79 -25.19
C LEU A 102 -29.95 11.20 -25.80
N PRO A 103 -30.10 12.27 -25.00
CA PRO A 103 -30.25 13.63 -25.51
C PRO A 103 -29.02 14.09 -26.31
N GLY A 104 -29.27 14.69 -27.48
CA GLY A 104 -28.23 15.27 -28.32
C GLY A 104 -27.33 14.25 -29.03
N TYR A 105 -27.65 12.95 -28.94
CA TYR A 105 -26.86 11.87 -29.54
C TYR A 105 -27.50 11.36 -30.84
N ASP A 106 -26.70 11.33 -31.91
CA ASP A 106 -27.12 10.74 -33.18
C ASP A 106 -26.86 9.23 -33.21
N ALA A 107 -27.83 8.47 -32.71
CA ALA A 107 -27.78 7.01 -32.72
C ALA A 107 -27.80 6.40 -34.12
N THR A 108 -28.17 7.15 -35.18
CA THR A 108 -28.21 6.63 -36.55
C THR A 108 -26.83 6.22 -37.07
N ARG A 109 -25.74 6.77 -36.50
CA ARG A 109 -24.37 6.39 -36.85
C ARG A 109 -24.05 4.92 -36.53
N ILE A 110 -24.61 4.40 -35.43
CA ILE A 110 -24.40 3.02 -34.97
C ILE A 110 -25.59 2.13 -35.36
N MET A 111 -26.82 2.58 -35.10
CA MET A 111 -28.02 1.82 -35.42
C MET A 111 -28.21 1.69 -36.93
N GLY A 112 -27.96 2.76 -37.69
CA GLY A 112 -28.31 2.84 -39.10
C GLY A 112 -29.79 2.51 -39.32
N ASN A 113 -30.08 1.81 -40.42
CA ASN A 113 -31.42 1.32 -40.76
C ASN A 113 -31.64 -0.14 -40.30
N GLN A 114 -30.98 -0.57 -39.22
CA GLN A 114 -31.05 -1.93 -38.66
C GLN A 114 -31.91 -1.94 -37.40
N THR A 115 -33.20 -1.63 -37.56
CA THR A 115 -34.19 -1.56 -36.48
C THR A 115 -35.34 -2.51 -36.78
N LEU A 116 -36.16 -2.83 -35.76
CA LEU A 116 -37.34 -3.66 -35.97
C LEU A 116 -38.36 -2.98 -36.91
N GLU A 117 -38.48 -1.65 -36.83
CA GLU A 117 -39.31 -0.87 -37.76
C GLU A 117 -38.83 -1.02 -39.22
N ALA A 118 -37.52 -0.89 -39.46
CA ALA A 118 -36.93 -1.01 -40.79
C ALA A 118 -37.06 -2.43 -41.34
N TRP A 119 -36.83 -3.43 -40.49
CA TRP A 119 -37.03 -4.84 -40.81
C TRP A 119 -38.49 -5.13 -41.18
N LEU A 120 -39.45 -4.69 -40.37
CA LEU A 120 -40.87 -4.94 -40.61
C LEU A 120 -41.35 -4.26 -41.91
N SER A 121 -40.85 -3.06 -42.19
CA SER A 121 -41.07 -2.38 -43.49
C SER A 121 -40.50 -3.18 -44.67
N GLY A 122 -39.35 -3.83 -44.46
CA GLY A 122 -38.74 -4.73 -45.42
C GLY A 122 -39.58 -5.99 -45.66
N VAL A 123 -40.06 -6.61 -44.59
CA VAL A 123 -40.92 -7.80 -44.60
C VAL A 123 -42.23 -7.50 -45.33
N GLU A 124 -42.92 -6.41 -44.99
CA GLU A 124 -44.18 -6.00 -45.62
C GLU A 124 -44.00 -5.83 -47.13
N ARG A 125 -42.90 -5.17 -47.55
CA ARG A 125 -42.56 -5.00 -48.98
C ARG A 125 -42.28 -6.33 -49.69
N ILE A 126 -41.61 -7.27 -49.05
CA ILE A 126 -41.32 -8.59 -49.62
C ILE A 126 -42.61 -9.40 -49.76
N LEU A 127 -43.43 -9.45 -48.70
CA LEU A 127 -44.72 -10.13 -48.71
C LEU A 127 -45.64 -9.56 -49.79
N LYS A 128 -45.70 -8.23 -49.93
CA LYS A 128 -46.48 -7.57 -50.98
C LYS A 128 -46.02 -7.94 -52.39
N LYS A 129 -44.71 -8.07 -52.63
CA LYS A 129 -44.16 -8.55 -53.91
C LYS A 129 -44.50 -10.01 -54.20
N GLN A 130 -44.71 -10.82 -53.16
CA GLN A 130 -45.12 -12.21 -53.26
C GLN A 130 -46.64 -12.40 -53.35
N GLY A 131 -47.42 -11.31 -53.34
CA GLY A 131 -48.89 -11.36 -53.38
C GLY A 131 -49.55 -11.60 -52.02
N TYR A 132 -48.86 -11.26 -50.93
CA TYR A 132 -49.38 -11.34 -49.57
C TYR A 132 -49.55 -9.95 -48.94
N ILE A 133 -50.50 -9.84 -48.01
CA ILE A 133 -50.79 -8.64 -47.22
C ILE A 133 -50.58 -8.99 -45.74
N LEU A 134 -49.77 -8.19 -45.05
CA LEU A 134 -49.55 -8.30 -43.61
C LEU A 134 -50.54 -7.42 -42.86
N LYS A 135 -51.20 -7.96 -41.85
CA LYS A 135 -52.10 -7.28 -40.92
C LYS A 135 -51.73 -7.61 -39.47
N PRO A 136 -52.00 -6.73 -38.49
CA PRO A 136 -52.45 -5.35 -38.65
C PRO A 136 -51.35 -4.44 -39.26
N SER A 137 -51.57 -3.13 -39.28
CA SER A 137 -50.58 -2.19 -39.82
C SER A 137 -49.22 -2.29 -39.11
N LYS A 138 -48.13 -1.92 -39.78
CA LYS A 138 -46.77 -1.91 -39.21
C LYS A 138 -46.73 -1.25 -37.82
N ASP A 139 -47.34 -0.09 -37.67
CA ASP A 139 -47.31 0.67 -36.43
C ASP A 139 -48.08 -0.03 -35.30
N GLU A 140 -49.19 -0.69 -35.63
CA GLU A 140 -49.96 -1.50 -34.69
C GLU A 140 -49.23 -2.79 -34.29
N ILE A 141 -48.52 -3.42 -35.23
CA ILE A 141 -47.65 -4.57 -34.94
C ILE A 141 -46.53 -4.16 -33.98
N LEU A 142 -45.84 -3.04 -34.25
CA LEU A 142 -44.77 -2.55 -33.38
C LEU A 142 -45.28 -2.18 -31.99
N ALA A 143 -46.43 -1.51 -31.90
CA ALA A 143 -47.04 -1.14 -30.61
C ALA A 143 -47.44 -2.33 -29.74
N ASN A 144 -47.84 -3.45 -30.35
CA ASN A 144 -48.21 -4.67 -29.64
C ASN A 144 -47.05 -5.65 -29.46
N THR A 145 -45.89 -5.39 -30.05
CA THR A 145 -44.72 -6.29 -29.92
C THR A 145 -44.22 -6.29 -28.49
N GLU A 146 -44.16 -7.47 -27.89
CA GLU A 146 -43.61 -7.71 -26.57
C GLU A 146 -42.09 -7.83 -26.70
N ILE A 147 -41.33 -6.89 -26.15
CA ILE A 147 -39.87 -6.99 -26.03
C ILE A 147 -39.43 -6.78 -24.58
N LEU A 148 -38.48 -7.58 -24.14
CA LEU A 148 -37.81 -7.45 -22.87
C LEU A 148 -36.31 -7.56 -23.08
N VAL A 149 -35.58 -6.58 -22.57
CA VAL A 149 -34.12 -6.59 -22.49
C VAL A 149 -33.74 -6.77 -21.02
N ALA A 150 -32.83 -7.69 -20.73
CA ALA A 150 -32.43 -8.01 -19.36
C ALA A 150 -30.96 -8.46 -19.31
N PRO A 151 -30.24 -8.22 -18.21
CA PRO A 151 -29.03 -8.98 -17.93
C PRO A 151 -29.41 -10.46 -17.78
N LEU A 152 -28.59 -11.35 -18.32
CA LEU A 152 -28.70 -12.79 -18.08
C LEU A 152 -27.70 -13.22 -17.00
N ASP A 153 -26.48 -12.70 -17.08
CA ASP A 153 -25.44 -12.70 -16.05
C ASP A 153 -24.57 -11.44 -16.21
N ALA A 154 -23.45 -11.33 -15.49
CA ALA A 154 -22.56 -10.18 -15.55
C ALA A 154 -22.00 -9.89 -16.97
N PHE A 155 -21.85 -10.91 -17.83
CA PHE A 155 -21.20 -10.78 -19.13
C PHE A 155 -22.16 -10.98 -20.32
N THR A 156 -23.45 -11.21 -20.07
CA THR A 156 -24.41 -11.50 -21.12
C THR A 156 -25.74 -10.77 -20.92
N ILE A 157 -26.31 -10.30 -22.02
CA ILE A 157 -27.64 -9.69 -22.07
C ILE A 157 -28.55 -10.61 -22.88
N VAL A 158 -29.78 -10.80 -22.40
CA VAL A 158 -30.83 -11.47 -23.14
C VAL A 158 -31.86 -10.46 -23.65
N ILE A 159 -32.25 -10.64 -24.90
CA ILE A 159 -33.36 -9.94 -25.54
C ILE A 159 -34.42 -10.98 -25.86
N LYS A 160 -35.56 -10.88 -25.18
CA LYS A 160 -36.74 -11.71 -25.34
C LYS A 160 -37.76 -10.94 -26.16
N ILE A 161 -38.28 -11.53 -27.24
CA ILE A 161 -39.23 -10.85 -28.12
C ILE A 161 -40.35 -11.77 -28.61
N ARG A 162 -41.54 -11.20 -28.75
CA ARG A 162 -42.69 -11.83 -29.40
C ARG A 162 -43.55 -10.78 -30.09
N ILE A 163 -43.92 -11.03 -31.33
CA ILE A 163 -44.89 -10.24 -32.06
C ILE A 163 -46.24 -10.97 -31.96
N PRO A 164 -47.19 -10.51 -31.15
CA PRO A 164 -48.50 -11.15 -31.04
C PRO A 164 -49.38 -10.78 -32.24
N ASN A 165 -50.30 -11.69 -32.58
CA ASN A 165 -51.45 -11.42 -33.44
C ASN A 165 -51.14 -10.76 -34.79
N ILE A 166 -50.34 -11.43 -35.62
CA ILE A 166 -50.22 -11.08 -37.04
C ILE A 166 -51.13 -11.97 -37.87
N THR A 167 -51.59 -11.44 -39.01
CA THR A 167 -52.31 -12.18 -40.03
C THR A 167 -51.69 -11.90 -41.39
N ILE A 168 -51.38 -12.95 -42.13
CA ILE A 168 -50.91 -12.89 -43.52
C ILE A 168 -52.04 -13.40 -44.40
N GLU A 169 -52.53 -12.54 -45.29
CA GLU A 169 -53.57 -12.88 -46.27
C GLU A 169 -52.98 -12.88 -47.68
N ASP A 170 -53.53 -13.67 -48.59
CA ASP A 170 -53.26 -13.49 -50.02
C ASP A 170 -54.11 -12.37 -50.64
N LEU A 171 -53.87 -12.03 -51.91
CA LEU A 171 -54.64 -11.00 -52.63
C LEU A 171 -56.16 -11.29 -52.73
N SER A 172 -56.61 -12.52 -52.48
CA SER A 172 -58.03 -12.90 -52.47
C SER A 172 -58.68 -12.76 -51.08
N GLY A 173 -57.91 -12.38 -50.06
CA GLY A 173 -58.38 -12.28 -48.67
C GLY A 173 -58.37 -13.61 -47.92
N LYS A 174 -57.79 -14.68 -48.48
CA LYS A 174 -57.64 -15.96 -47.78
C LYS A 174 -56.53 -15.83 -46.74
N VAL A 175 -56.84 -16.15 -45.48
CA VAL A 175 -55.85 -16.18 -44.39
C VAL A 175 -54.88 -17.34 -44.61
N ILE A 176 -53.62 -16.99 -44.80
CA ILE A 176 -52.49 -17.92 -44.99
C ILE A 176 -51.87 -18.27 -43.64
N TYR A 177 -51.77 -17.29 -42.76
CA TYR A 177 -51.26 -17.46 -41.41
C TYR A 177 -51.96 -16.48 -40.48
N SER A 178 -52.30 -16.92 -39.27
CA SER A 178 -52.78 -16.05 -38.19
C SER A 178 -52.24 -16.58 -36.87
N GLY A 179 -51.54 -15.73 -36.11
CA GLY A 179 -50.88 -16.13 -34.87
C GLY A 179 -49.75 -15.19 -34.46
N SER A 180 -48.90 -15.62 -33.52
CA SER A 180 -47.74 -14.86 -33.06
C SER A 180 -46.45 -15.27 -33.78
N LEU A 181 -45.49 -14.35 -33.91
CA LEU A 181 -44.10 -14.68 -34.27
C LEU A 181 -43.20 -14.59 -33.02
N PRO A 182 -42.52 -15.67 -32.61
CA PRO A 182 -42.62 -17.03 -33.15
C PRO A 182 -43.94 -17.71 -32.82
N ARG A 183 -44.27 -18.79 -33.56
CA ARG A 183 -45.52 -19.55 -33.43
C ARG A 183 -45.77 -20.08 -32.02
N LYS A 184 -44.71 -20.36 -31.27
CA LYS A 184 -44.77 -20.80 -29.88
C LYS A 184 -43.72 -20.05 -29.07
N GLY A 185 -44.10 -19.62 -27.87
CA GLY A 185 -43.19 -18.98 -26.94
C GLY A 185 -42.66 -17.63 -27.43
N TYR A 186 -41.36 -17.41 -27.26
CA TYR A 186 -40.64 -16.18 -27.58
C TYR A 186 -39.38 -16.52 -28.36
N ALA A 187 -38.91 -15.56 -29.15
CA ALA A 187 -37.59 -15.57 -29.73
C ALA A 187 -36.60 -14.96 -28.73
N TYR A 188 -35.38 -15.49 -28.70
CA TYR A 188 -34.33 -15.04 -27.79
C TYR A 188 -33.07 -14.68 -28.56
N SER A 189 -32.45 -13.57 -28.18
CA SER A 189 -31.10 -13.22 -28.61
C SER A 189 -30.23 -13.00 -27.39
N ILE A 190 -29.09 -13.69 -27.34
CA ILE A 190 -28.11 -13.55 -26.25
C ILE A 190 -26.90 -12.81 -26.81
N VAL A 191 -26.55 -11.70 -26.17
CA VAL A 191 -25.42 -10.85 -26.56
C VAL A 191 -24.32 -10.95 -25.51
N ASN A 192 -23.14 -11.37 -25.93
CA ASN A 192 -21.95 -11.43 -25.09
C ASN A 192 -21.27 -10.05 -25.03
N LEU A 193 -20.90 -9.63 -23.82
CA LEU A 193 -20.28 -8.33 -23.53
C LEU A 193 -18.74 -8.38 -23.54
N ASN A 194 -18.12 -9.56 -23.57
CA ASN A 194 -16.66 -9.66 -23.58
C ASN A 194 -16.05 -8.93 -24.78
N ASN A 195 -14.95 -8.25 -24.53
CA ASN A 195 -14.20 -7.38 -25.43
C ASN A 195 -14.94 -6.10 -25.87
N LEU A 196 -16.15 -5.83 -25.36
CA LEU A 196 -16.75 -4.51 -25.48
C LEU A 196 -16.09 -3.52 -24.51
N GLU A 197 -16.18 -2.22 -24.80
CA GLU A 197 -15.74 -1.18 -23.88
C GLU A 197 -16.69 -1.12 -22.67
N ASP A 198 -16.12 -0.95 -21.48
CA ASP A 198 -16.86 -0.54 -20.29
C ASP A 198 -16.93 0.99 -20.28
N PRO A 199 -18.08 1.59 -20.64
CA PRO A 199 -18.18 3.03 -20.83
C PRO A 199 -18.13 3.80 -19.50
N PHE A 200 -18.29 3.10 -18.35
CA PHE A 200 -18.24 3.74 -17.04
C PHE A 200 -16.86 4.36 -16.77
N HIS A 201 -15.77 3.64 -17.07
CA HIS A 201 -14.41 4.17 -16.92
C HIS A 201 -14.20 5.45 -17.73
N SER A 202 -14.66 5.46 -18.98
CA SER A 202 -14.56 6.60 -19.89
C SER A 202 -15.40 7.79 -19.38
N ALA A 203 -16.65 7.56 -18.98
CA ALA A 203 -17.53 8.62 -18.48
C ALA A 203 -17.05 9.23 -17.15
N MET A 204 -16.50 8.40 -16.25
CA MET A 204 -15.98 8.87 -14.95
C MET A 204 -14.72 9.70 -15.10
N THR A 205 -13.83 9.32 -16.03
CA THR A 205 -12.53 10.00 -16.22
C THR A 205 -12.53 11.05 -17.33
N LYS A 206 -13.70 11.35 -17.92
CA LYS A 206 -13.87 12.25 -19.08
C LYS A 206 -13.03 11.82 -20.29
N GLY A 207 -13.04 10.52 -20.58
CA GLY A 207 -12.38 9.89 -21.74
C GLY A 207 -10.87 9.67 -21.60
N ARG A 208 -10.28 9.95 -20.43
CA ARG A 208 -8.83 9.82 -20.20
C ARG A 208 -8.38 8.40 -19.92
N TYR A 209 -9.29 7.57 -19.42
CA TYR A 209 -9.03 6.18 -19.10
C TYR A 209 -10.19 5.32 -19.63
N LYS A 210 -9.85 4.21 -20.28
CA LYS A 210 -10.81 3.28 -20.87
C LYS A 210 -10.41 1.85 -20.58
N ARG A 211 -11.39 0.97 -20.47
CA ARG A 211 -11.19 -0.46 -20.19
C ARG A 211 -12.12 -1.28 -21.06
N SER A 212 -11.67 -2.46 -21.47
CA SER A 212 -12.51 -3.44 -22.16
C SER A 212 -12.93 -4.51 -21.17
N LEU A 213 -14.19 -4.93 -21.25
CA LEU A 213 -14.74 -6.02 -20.46
C LEU A 213 -14.04 -7.31 -20.82
N ARG A 214 -13.36 -7.92 -19.85
CA ARG A 214 -12.68 -9.22 -20.00
C ARG A 214 -12.89 -10.03 -18.75
N ALA A 215 -13.66 -11.09 -18.83
CA ALA A 215 -13.86 -12.01 -17.71
C ALA A 215 -12.51 -12.58 -17.23
N CYS A 216 -12.34 -12.68 -15.92
CA CYS A 216 -11.32 -13.52 -15.31
C CYS A 216 -11.62 -15.00 -15.62
N GLU A 217 -10.60 -15.85 -15.66
CA GLU A 217 -10.82 -17.30 -15.74
C GLU A 217 -11.69 -17.80 -14.57
N TYR A 218 -11.52 -17.18 -13.41
CA TYR A 218 -12.25 -17.38 -12.16
C TYR A 218 -13.32 -16.31 -11.94
N ALA A 219 -13.97 -15.82 -13.01
CA ALA A 219 -14.89 -14.68 -12.90
C ALA A 219 -16.08 -14.94 -11.96
N TYR A 220 -16.54 -16.19 -11.84
CA TYR A 220 -17.65 -16.57 -10.95
C TYR A 220 -17.09 -17.18 -9.66
N SER A 221 -16.66 -16.33 -8.73
CA SER A 221 -15.94 -16.72 -7.50
C SER A 221 -16.70 -17.75 -6.65
N ASN A 222 -18.03 -17.69 -6.63
CA ASN A 222 -18.88 -18.62 -5.88
C ASN A 222 -18.84 -20.06 -6.42
N ILE A 223 -18.45 -20.23 -7.69
CA ILE A 223 -18.39 -21.51 -8.39
C ILE A 223 -16.93 -21.98 -8.50
N SER A 224 -16.03 -21.07 -8.88
CA SER A 224 -14.61 -21.33 -9.04
C SER A 224 -13.84 -20.18 -8.39
N PRO A 225 -13.51 -20.28 -7.09
CA PRO A 225 -12.80 -19.23 -6.38
C PRO A 225 -11.45 -18.94 -7.04
N PRO A 226 -10.99 -17.66 -7.08
CA PRO A 226 -9.72 -17.27 -7.70
C PRO A 226 -8.51 -17.58 -6.81
N PHE A 227 -8.60 -18.62 -5.99
CA PHE A 227 -7.56 -19.08 -5.09
C PHE A 227 -7.84 -20.54 -4.73
N THR A 228 -6.81 -21.25 -4.30
CA THR A 228 -6.98 -22.54 -3.62
C THR A 228 -6.60 -22.38 -2.17
N PHE A 229 -7.16 -23.21 -1.31
CA PHE A 229 -6.77 -23.22 0.09
C PHE A 229 -6.86 -24.64 0.67
N ALA A 230 -6.11 -24.87 1.73
CA ALA A 230 -6.24 -26.05 2.57
C ALA A 230 -6.14 -25.65 4.04
N GLU A 231 -6.81 -26.42 4.88
CA GLU A 231 -6.79 -26.28 6.33
C GLU A 231 -5.91 -27.37 6.91
N GLY A 232 -5.14 -27.06 7.94
CA GLY A 232 -4.34 -28.06 8.62
C GLY A 232 -4.06 -27.63 10.04
N GLU A 233 -3.08 -28.27 10.62
CA GLU A 233 -2.56 -27.93 11.93
C GLU A 233 -1.05 -27.87 11.83
N GLY A 234 -0.43 -27.09 12.69
CA GLY A 234 0.99 -26.90 12.58
C GLY A 234 1.52 -25.99 13.63
N ILE A 235 2.76 -25.57 13.41
CA ILE A 235 3.44 -24.73 14.38
C ILE A 235 3.88 -23.49 13.65
N GLY A 236 3.29 -22.38 14.08
CA GLY A 236 3.63 -21.04 13.67
C GLY A 236 2.75 -20.05 14.42
N SER A 237 2.88 -18.79 14.06
CA SER A 237 2.09 -17.69 14.64
C SER A 237 1.92 -16.60 13.59
N GLY A 238 0.77 -15.94 13.58
CA GLY A 238 0.53 -14.81 12.67
C GLY A 238 0.26 -15.25 11.23
N VAL A 239 0.53 -14.34 10.29
CA VAL A 239 0.37 -14.55 8.86
C VAL A 239 1.75 -14.44 8.20
N LEU A 240 2.12 -15.43 7.39
CA LEU A 240 3.34 -15.42 6.59
C LEU A 240 2.99 -15.28 5.11
N VAL A 241 3.80 -14.52 4.37
CA VAL A 241 3.67 -14.34 2.92
C VAL A 241 4.95 -14.83 2.26
N GLY A 242 4.83 -15.64 1.22
CA GLY A 242 5.97 -16.26 0.56
C GLY A 242 5.58 -16.85 -0.79
N ARG A 243 6.55 -17.40 -1.52
CA ARG A 243 6.29 -18.15 -2.75
C ARG A 243 6.51 -19.64 -2.53
N PHE A 244 5.61 -20.45 -3.07
CA PHE A 244 5.75 -21.90 -2.99
C PHE A 244 7.00 -22.37 -3.76
N GLY A 245 7.77 -23.27 -3.15
CA GLY A 245 9.03 -23.76 -3.70
C GLY A 245 10.23 -22.80 -3.57
N ILE A 246 10.05 -21.61 -2.99
CA ILE A 246 11.13 -20.67 -2.66
C ILE A 246 11.19 -20.49 -1.14
N GLU A 247 10.29 -19.69 -0.55
CA GLU A 247 10.19 -19.53 0.89
C GLU A 247 9.35 -20.66 1.52
N PHE A 248 8.26 -21.06 0.85
CA PHE A 248 7.40 -22.14 1.33
C PHE A 248 7.77 -23.46 0.67
N ILE A 249 8.62 -24.23 1.34
CA ILE A 249 9.09 -25.54 0.90
C ILE A 249 8.09 -26.61 1.31
N SER A 250 7.51 -27.31 0.33
CA SER A 250 6.53 -28.37 0.57
C SER A 250 7.11 -29.76 0.33
N ASN A 251 6.61 -30.74 1.08
CA ASN A 251 6.82 -32.17 0.82
C ASN A 251 5.46 -32.88 0.67
N ALA A 252 5.41 -34.21 0.79
CA ALA A 252 4.16 -34.95 0.61
C ALA A 252 3.08 -34.63 1.68
N THR A 253 3.46 -34.12 2.85
CA THR A 253 2.57 -33.96 4.00
C THR A 253 2.67 -32.60 4.69
N HIS A 254 3.75 -31.86 4.47
CA HIS A 254 4.05 -30.59 5.16
C HIS A 254 4.32 -29.47 4.17
N ILE A 255 4.01 -28.24 4.59
CA ILE A 255 4.50 -27.00 4.01
C ILE A 255 5.29 -26.30 5.09
N VAL A 256 6.54 -25.95 4.83
CA VAL A 256 7.48 -25.37 5.78
C VAL A 256 7.97 -24.04 5.24
N ASP A 257 7.92 -22.99 6.05
CA ASP A 257 8.57 -21.73 5.78
C ASP A 257 10.08 -21.83 6.07
N SER A 258 10.91 -21.51 5.08
CA SER A 258 12.37 -21.67 5.14
C SER A 258 13.04 -20.77 6.17
N ASP A 259 12.46 -19.62 6.44
CA ASP A 259 13.09 -18.56 7.23
C ASP A 259 12.80 -18.73 8.72
N THR A 260 11.55 -19.07 9.06
CA THR A 260 11.09 -19.26 10.44
C THR A 260 11.10 -20.72 10.89
N GLY A 261 11.08 -21.68 9.96
CA GLY A 261 10.87 -23.09 10.26
C GLY A 261 9.44 -23.41 10.75
N TYR A 262 8.50 -22.48 10.54
CA TYR A 262 7.07 -22.70 10.79
C TYR A 262 6.54 -23.68 9.75
N TYR A 263 5.57 -24.50 10.13
CA TYR A 263 5.02 -25.47 9.20
C TYR A 263 3.55 -25.75 9.43
N ILE A 264 2.89 -26.21 8.37
CA ILE A 264 1.52 -26.74 8.39
C ILE A 264 1.56 -28.19 7.89
N THR A 265 0.81 -29.06 8.55
CA THR A 265 0.65 -30.48 8.24
C THR A 265 -0.82 -30.89 8.36
N ASN A 266 -1.12 -32.18 8.13
CA ASN A 266 -2.48 -32.73 8.17
C ASN A 266 -3.49 -31.91 7.37
N LEU A 267 -3.08 -31.53 6.15
CA LEU A 267 -3.85 -30.68 5.26
C LEU A 267 -5.14 -31.36 4.80
N THR A 268 -6.22 -30.59 4.77
CA THR A 268 -7.55 -31.01 4.35
C THR A 268 -8.23 -29.93 3.52
N ILE A 269 -9.09 -30.33 2.60
CA ILE A 269 -10.02 -29.45 1.87
C ILE A 269 -11.41 -29.99 2.11
N ASN A 270 -12.29 -29.18 2.70
CA ASN A 270 -13.64 -29.60 3.12
C ASN A 270 -13.60 -30.89 3.97
N GLY A 271 -12.62 -31.02 4.86
CA GLY A 271 -12.41 -32.18 5.73
C GLY A 271 -11.82 -33.43 5.04
N VAL A 272 -11.55 -33.39 3.74
CA VAL A 272 -10.88 -34.49 3.02
C VAL A 272 -9.39 -34.26 3.03
N LYS A 273 -8.60 -35.26 3.48
CA LYS A 273 -7.14 -35.16 3.53
C LYS A 273 -6.54 -34.98 2.13
N VAL A 274 -5.65 -34.00 2.01
CA VAL A 274 -4.92 -33.67 0.77
C VAL A 274 -3.42 -33.57 1.04
N SER A 275 -2.63 -33.64 -0.02
CA SER A 275 -1.22 -33.29 -0.04
C SER A 275 -1.03 -31.85 -0.57
N PRO A 276 0.11 -31.19 -0.29
CA PRO A 276 0.41 -29.88 -0.85
C PRO A 276 0.28 -29.80 -2.38
N ARG A 277 0.58 -30.90 -3.08
CA ARG A 277 0.49 -30.98 -4.55
C ARG A 277 -0.92 -30.98 -5.11
N ASP A 278 -1.93 -31.21 -4.26
CA ASP A 278 -3.33 -31.27 -4.70
C ASP A 278 -3.97 -29.88 -4.79
N PHE A 279 -3.35 -28.85 -4.20
CA PHE A 279 -3.91 -27.49 -4.19
C PHE A 279 -2.91 -26.38 -4.52
N ILE A 280 -1.61 -26.56 -4.28
CA ILE A 280 -0.59 -25.62 -4.80
C ILE A 280 -0.55 -25.81 -6.32
N LEU A 281 -0.87 -24.75 -7.06
CA LEU A 281 -1.02 -24.85 -8.50
C LEU A 281 0.35 -24.98 -9.18
N ASN A 282 1.29 -24.10 -8.84
CA ASN A 282 2.65 -24.12 -9.38
C ASN A 282 3.71 -23.68 -8.34
N ASN A 283 4.95 -24.08 -8.58
CA ASN A 283 6.08 -23.48 -7.88
C ASN A 283 6.26 -22.03 -8.35
N GLY A 284 6.54 -21.14 -7.40
CA GLY A 284 6.65 -19.71 -7.60
C GLY A 284 5.35 -18.94 -7.35
N ASP A 285 4.23 -19.65 -7.22
CA ASP A 285 2.92 -19.05 -6.91
C ASP A 285 2.93 -18.41 -5.52
N ARG A 286 2.18 -17.32 -5.39
CA ARG A 286 2.15 -16.54 -4.16
C ARG A 286 1.25 -17.19 -3.12
N GLY A 287 1.88 -17.61 -2.03
CA GLY A 287 1.24 -18.24 -0.89
C GLY A 287 1.01 -17.29 0.28
N VAL A 288 0.01 -17.60 1.09
CA VAL A 288 -0.21 -17.02 2.41
C VAL A 288 -0.46 -18.15 3.42
N LEU A 289 0.34 -18.22 4.49
CA LEU A 289 0.13 -19.13 5.61
C LEU A 289 -0.49 -18.36 6.78
N VAL A 290 -1.54 -18.87 7.39
CA VAL A 290 -2.28 -18.22 8.47
C VAL A 290 -2.36 -19.19 9.64
N PHE A 291 -1.86 -18.80 10.82
CA PHE A 291 -1.91 -19.61 12.04
C PHE A 291 -2.95 -19.05 13.02
N GLU A 292 -3.72 -19.92 13.68
CA GLU A 292 -4.78 -19.53 14.64
C GLU A 292 -4.18 -18.72 15.81
N GLY A 293 -4.86 -17.63 16.19
CA GLY A 293 -4.32 -16.57 17.04
C GLY A 293 -3.62 -15.43 16.28
N GLY A 294 -3.34 -15.63 14.98
CA GLY A 294 -2.81 -14.63 14.04
C GLY A 294 -3.86 -13.68 13.47
N LYS A 295 -4.81 -13.20 14.28
CA LYS A 295 -5.76 -12.17 13.84
C LYS A 295 -5.02 -10.84 13.62
N GLY A 296 -4.65 -10.54 12.37
CA GLY A 296 -4.55 -9.18 11.84
C GLY A 296 -3.61 -8.18 12.54
N SER A 297 -2.58 -8.62 13.26
CA SER A 297 -1.50 -7.74 13.72
C SER A 297 -0.19 -8.51 13.69
N GLU A 298 0.62 -8.21 12.68
CA GLU A 298 2.02 -8.59 12.64
C GLU A 298 2.69 -7.98 13.88
N VAL A 299 3.18 -8.80 14.82
CA VAL A 299 4.22 -8.34 15.76
C VAL A 299 5.49 -8.24 14.93
N ARG A 300 5.62 -7.13 14.19
CA ARG A 300 6.77 -6.90 13.31
C ARG A 300 8.02 -6.79 14.18
N TRP A 301 8.90 -7.78 14.06
CA TRP A 301 10.15 -7.89 14.82
C TRP A 301 11.33 -7.54 13.90
N CYS A 302 11.87 -6.33 14.01
CA CYS A 302 12.84 -5.78 13.07
C CYS A 302 14.29 -6.24 13.31
N SER A 303 14.60 -6.84 14.46
CA SER A 303 15.97 -7.11 14.90
C SER A 303 16.26 -8.59 15.14
N SER A 304 17.52 -8.98 15.03
CA SER A 304 17.95 -10.33 15.44
C SER A 304 17.91 -10.52 16.98
N LEU A 305 17.98 -9.42 17.74
CA LEU A 305 18.06 -9.38 19.20
C LEU A 305 16.77 -9.87 19.89
N GLN A 306 16.91 -10.38 21.11
CA GLN A 306 15.94 -11.22 21.80
C GLN A 306 14.86 -10.43 22.55
N TYR A 307 15.03 -9.12 22.75
CA TYR A 307 14.07 -8.30 23.48
C TYR A 307 13.90 -6.95 22.80
N ARG A 308 12.75 -6.31 23.03
CA ARG A 308 12.42 -4.96 22.56
C ARG A 308 11.69 -4.21 23.66
N ILE A 309 11.99 -2.93 23.76
CA ILE A 309 11.17 -1.94 24.46
C ILE A 309 10.77 -0.82 23.50
N ASN A 310 9.49 -0.47 23.46
CA ASN A 310 8.98 0.65 22.66
C ASN A 310 9.05 1.94 23.49
N LEU A 311 9.98 2.80 23.13
CA LEU A 311 10.25 4.09 23.74
C LEU A 311 9.45 5.18 23.02
N THR A 312 8.31 5.57 23.58
CA THR A 312 7.59 6.76 23.10
C THR A 312 8.17 7.99 23.78
N ILE A 313 8.78 8.88 23.01
CA ILE A 313 9.34 10.13 23.53
C ILE A 313 8.56 11.34 23.03
N GLN A 314 8.48 12.38 23.85
CA GLN A 314 7.91 13.67 23.49
C GLN A 314 8.99 14.75 23.49
N ASN A 315 8.95 15.61 22.48
CA ASN A 315 9.73 16.84 22.43
C ASN A 315 9.06 17.94 23.26
N ASN A 316 9.69 18.33 24.37
CA ASN A 316 9.27 19.39 25.28
C ASN A 316 10.28 20.56 25.32
N VAL A 317 11.14 20.66 24.31
CA VAL A 317 12.22 21.67 24.25
C VAL A 317 11.66 23.07 23.93
N GLY A 318 10.46 23.13 23.34
CA GLY A 318 9.80 24.38 22.95
C GLY A 318 10.06 24.82 21.51
N ILE A 319 10.79 24.02 20.73
CA ILE A 319 11.06 24.21 19.29
C ILE A 319 10.92 22.88 18.54
N ASP A 320 10.79 22.92 17.22
CA ASP A 320 10.90 21.73 16.37
C ASP A 320 12.34 21.21 16.42
N LEU A 321 12.51 19.92 16.69
CA LEU A 321 13.81 19.25 16.63
C LEU A 321 13.95 18.70 15.21
N ASP A 322 14.47 19.49 14.28
CA ASP A 322 14.68 19.05 12.89
C ASP A 322 16.10 18.54 12.68
N ASP A 323 16.21 17.28 12.21
CA ASP A 323 17.48 16.60 11.96
C ASP A 323 18.44 16.71 13.17
N TYR A 324 17.95 16.31 14.34
CA TYR A 324 18.50 16.71 15.62
C TYR A 324 19.17 15.55 16.36
N GLN A 325 20.22 15.83 17.14
CA GLN A 325 20.84 14.86 18.04
C GLN A 325 20.04 14.77 19.35
N ILE A 326 19.24 13.71 19.49
CA ILE A 326 18.28 13.53 20.58
C ILE A 326 18.86 12.56 21.61
N PRO A 327 18.99 12.97 22.90
CA PRO A 327 19.49 12.09 23.96
C PRO A 327 18.39 11.19 24.53
N LEU A 328 18.67 9.90 24.56
CA LEU A 328 17.88 8.86 25.23
C LEU A 328 18.62 8.43 26.50
N LEU A 329 18.23 9.03 27.62
CA LEU A 329 18.76 8.65 28.94
C LEU A 329 17.96 7.48 29.52
N ILE A 330 18.58 6.31 29.61
CA ILE A 330 17.98 5.11 30.22
C ILE A 330 18.35 5.12 31.70
N SER A 331 17.40 5.52 32.57
CA SER A 331 17.58 5.59 34.02
C SER A 331 16.26 5.81 34.76
N THR A 332 16.27 5.64 36.09
CA THR A 332 15.10 5.93 36.94
C THR A 332 14.65 7.40 36.88
N ALA A 333 15.56 8.34 36.59
CA ALA A 333 15.24 9.75 36.39
C ALA A 333 14.34 10.00 35.16
N LYS A 334 14.23 9.02 34.25
CA LYS A 334 13.36 9.06 33.08
C LYS A 334 12.10 8.19 33.20
N GLY A 335 11.76 7.77 34.43
CA GLY A 335 10.56 7.00 34.71
C GLY A 335 10.67 5.50 34.42
N PHE A 336 11.88 4.99 34.12
CA PHE A 336 12.12 3.55 34.10
C PHE A 336 12.04 3.01 35.54
N THR A 337 11.35 1.90 35.75
CA THR A 337 11.36 1.21 37.04
C THR A 337 12.65 0.43 37.21
N GLN A 338 13.03 0.18 38.46
CA GLN A 338 14.20 -0.64 38.80
C GLN A 338 14.14 -2.01 38.11
N GLU A 339 12.96 -2.64 38.07
CA GLU A 339 12.75 -3.95 37.44
C GLU A 339 12.99 -3.92 35.92
N ILE A 340 12.58 -2.86 35.22
CA ILE A 340 12.83 -2.70 33.78
C ILE A 340 14.34 -2.51 33.53
N LEU A 341 15.00 -1.71 34.36
CA LEU A 341 16.45 -1.48 34.26
C LEU A 341 17.23 -2.78 34.54
N ASP A 342 16.91 -3.48 35.63
CA ASP A 342 17.47 -4.78 35.96
C ASP A 342 17.37 -5.73 34.76
N PHE A 343 16.21 -5.76 34.09
CA PHE A 343 16.01 -6.60 32.91
C PHE A 343 16.87 -6.18 31.72
N ILE A 344 16.85 -4.90 31.34
CA ILE A 344 17.64 -4.39 30.20
C ILE A 344 19.13 -4.68 30.42
N PHE A 345 19.68 -4.29 31.57
CA PHE A 345 21.12 -4.39 31.83
C PHE A 345 21.57 -5.84 32.06
N SER A 346 20.73 -6.72 32.61
CA SER A 346 21.07 -8.14 32.78
C SER A 346 20.96 -8.97 31.49
N ASN A 347 20.17 -8.51 30.50
CA ASN A 347 19.92 -9.24 29.25
C ASN A 347 20.62 -8.63 28.04
N THR A 348 21.40 -7.57 28.19
CA THR A 348 22.15 -6.95 27.10
C THR A 348 23.61 -7.39 27.13
N GLN A 349 24.07 -8.05 26.06
CA GLN A 349 25.48 -8.37 25.91
C GLN A 349 26.30 -7.09 25.76
N THR A 350 27.42 -6.98 26.48
CA THR A 350 28.31 -5.82 26.43
C THR A 350 29.74 -6.20 26.10
N THR A 351 30.55 -5.22 25.68
CA THR A 351 32.01 -5.41 25.56
C THR A 351 32.64 -5.54 26.96
N ASN A 352 33.77 -6.25 27.02
CA ASN A 352 34.54 -6.43 28.26
C ASN A 352 35.48 -5.24 28.53
N ASP A 353 34.94 -4.02 28.48
CA ASP A 353 35.66 -2.80 28.89
C ASP A 353 35.29 -2.44 30.34
N GLN A 354 36.24 -1.96 31.13
CA GLN A 354 35.98 -1.48 32.49
C GLN A 354 35.50 -0.04 32.49
N ASP A 355 35.84 0.72 31.44
CA ASP A 355 35.36 2.09 31.26
C ASP A 355 33.95 2.07 30.65
N ILE A 356 32.97 2.56 31.41
CA ILE A 356 31.56 2.65 30.98
C ILE A 356 31.39 3.52 29.72
N PHE A 357 32.30 4.46 29.47
CA PHE A 357 32.28 5.32 28.28
C PHE A 357 32.87 4.64 27.05
N ARG A 358 33.55 3.50 27.20
CA ARG A 358 34.03 2.66 26.08
C ARG A 358 33.24 1.36 25.93
N LYS A 359 32.37 1.07 26.89
CA LYS A 359 31.51 -0.10 26.86
C LYS A 359 30.47 0.01 25.73
N GLY A 360 30.57 -0.92 24.78
CA GLY A 360 29.55 -1.15 23.77
C GLY A 360 28.46 -2.09 24.28
N ALA A 361 27.27 -2.02 23.69
CA ALA A 361 26.12 -2.84 24.03
C ALA A 361 25.48 -3.42 22.77
N ALA A 362 24.94 -4.64 22.86
CA ALA A 362 24.23 -5.30 21.76
C ALA A 362 22.81 -4.75 21.67
N ILE A 363 22.69 -3.58 21.05
CA ILE A 363 21.42 -2.86 20.85
C ILE A 363 21.23 -2.45 19.39
N GLU A 364 19.97 -2.31 18.99
CA GLU A 364 19.57 -1.74 17.70
C GLU A 364 18.32 -0.86 17.91
N ILE A 365 18.17 0.23 17.17
CA ILE A 365 17.02 1.14 17.29
C ILE A 365 16.32 1.26 15.95
N TYR A 366 14.99 1.09 15.94
CA TYR A 366 14.17 1.23 14.74
C TYR A 366 12.99 2.18 14.97
N ASP A 367 12.48 2.79 13.90
CA ASP A 367 11.17 3.46 13.91
C ASP A 367 10.02 2.44 13.82
N SER A 368 8.78 2.95 13.85
CA SER A 368 7.56 2.13 13.75
C SER A 368 7.43 1.35 12.42
N ASN A 369 8.24 1.68 11.41
CA ASN A 369 8.23 1.07 10.07
C ASN A 369 9.43 0.10 9.86
N CYS A 370 10.18 -0.24 10.91
CA CYS A 370 11.44 -0.98 10.85
C CYS A 370 12.54 -0.29 10.02
N ASN A 371 12.56 1.03 9.94
CA ASN A 371 13.74 1.73 9.45
C ASN A 371 14.76 1.86 10.58
N PRO A 372 16.03 1.49 10.37
CA PRO A 372 17.05 1.63 11.39
C PRO A 372 17.31 3.11 11.68
N ILE A 373 17.41 3.46 12.96
CA ILE A 373 17.75 4.80 13.43
C ILE A 373 19.22 4.81 13.83
N PRO A 374 20.05 5.70 13.24
CA PRO A 374 21.44 5.82 13.64
C PRO A 374 21.52 6.25 15.10
N PHE A 375 22.43 5.61 15.83
CA PHE A 375 22.65 5.88 17.24
C PHE A 375 24.14 5.86 17.59
N TRP A 376 24.49 6.49 18.70
CA TRP A 376 25.78 6.35 19.35
C TRP A 376 25.60 6.27 20.87
N ILE A 377 26.24 5.29 21.49
CA ILE A 377 26.21 5.09 22.93
C ILE A 377 27.31 5.97 23.53
N GLU A 378 26.98 6.95 24.36
CA GLU A 378 28.01 7.75 25.05
C GLU A 378 28.59 6.95 26.22
N TYR A 379 27.73 6.43 27.09
CA TYR A 379 28.13 5.49 28.13
C TYR A 379 27.07 4.42 28.35
N TRP A 380 27.53 3.24 28.78
CA TRP A 380 26.69 2.13 29.22
C TRP A 380 27.26 1.62 30.55
N ASP A 381 26.51 1.81 31.63
CA ASP A 381 26.91 1.44 33.00
C ASP A 381 25.99 0.35 33.56
N PRO A 382 26.37 -0.94 33.45
CA PRO A 382 25.59 -2.04 34.01
C PRO A 382 25.55 -2.04 35.55
N THR A 383 26.53 -1.42 36.21
CA THR A 383 26.63 -1.42 37.68
C THR A 383 25.63 -0.45 38.30
N ASN A 384 25.56 0.77 37.76
CA ASN A 384 24.57 1.78 38.20
C ASN A 384 23.29 1.77 37.35
N GLN A 385 23.21 0.87 36.36
CA GLN A 385 22.07 0.69 35.45
C GLN A 385 21.63 1.98 34.78
N LYS A 386 22.62 2.68 34.21
CA LYS A 386 22.44 3.96 33.54
C LYS A 386 23.09 3.89 32.17
N ALA A 387 22.39 4.37 31.13
CA ALA A 387 22.97 4.52 29.80
C ALA A 387 22.52 5.83 29.16
N LEU A 388 23.40 6.43 28.37
CA LEU A 388 23.08 7.58 27.53
C LEU A 388 23.34 7.21 26.08
N ILE A 389 22.28 7.25 25.26
CA ILE A 389 22.32 6.93 23.84
C ILE A 389 21.86 8.15 23.07
N TRP A 390 22.61 8.57 22.07
CA TRP A 390 22.21 9.65 21.16
C TRP A 390 21.65 9.06 19.88
N ILE A 391 20.54 9.60 19.38
CA ILE A 391 19.97 9.27 18.07
C ILE A 391 19.88 10.52 17.20
N ARG A 392 19.72 10.36 15.89
CA ARG A 392 19.44 11.46 14.96
C ARG A 392 18.07 11.29 14.30
N ASP A 393 17.16 12.22 14.55
CA ASP A 393 15.81 12.20 13.97
C ASP A 393 15.12 13.58 14.04
N SER A 394 13.91 13.69 13.49
CA SER A 394 13.08 14.89 13.56
C SER A 394 11.79 14.69 14.37
N ILE A 395 11.52 15.58 15.32
CA ILE A 395 10.30 15.58 16.17
C ILE A 395 9.78 17.02 16.34
N PRO A 396 8.56 17.34 15.85
CA PRO A 396 7.95 18.65 16.04
C PRO A 396 7.79 19.02 17.52
N ASN A 397 7.69 20.31 17.82
CA ASN A 397 7.45 20.83 19.17
C ASN A 397 6.16 20.25 19.76
N GLY A 398 6.24 19.65 20.94
CA GLY A 398 5.13 18.92 21.58
C GLY A 398 4.77 17.59 20.91
N GLY A 399 5.42 17.25 19.79
CA GLY A 399 5.22 16.01 19.05
C GLY A 399 5.75 14.80 19.79
N ARG A 400 5.17 13.63 19.50
CA ARG A 400 5.60 12.33 20.02
C ARG A 400 6.05 11.42 18.90
N LYS A 401 7.10 10.65 19.17
CA LYS A 401 7.58 9.60 18.27
C LYS A 401 7.96 8.36 19.07
N THR A 402 7.65 7.19 18.52
CA THR A 402 7.94 5.90 19.16
C THR A 402 9.11 5.23 18.45
N TYR A 403 10.09 4.81 19.23
CA TYR A 403 11.26 4.07 18.80
C TYR A 403 11.25 2.69 19.44
N SER A 404 11.61 1.67 18.68
CA SER A 404 11.82 0.32 19.17
C SER A 404 13.30 0.13 19.50
N LEU A 405 13.64 0.10 20.79
CA LEU A 405 14.99 -0.27 21.26
C LEU A 405 15.04 -1.78 21.44
N TYR A 406 15.79 -2.46 20.57
CA TYR A 406 16.08 -3.88 20.67
C TYR A 406 17.38 -4.11 21.44
N PHE A 407 17.42 -5.16 22.25
CA PHE A 407 18.57 -5.52 23.07
C PHE A 407 18.61 -7.04 23.34
N GLY A 408 19.79 -7.58 23.62
CA GLY A 408 19.92 -9.02 23.85
C GLY A 408 21.34 -9.58 23.78
N SER A 409 21.44 -10.89 23.53
CA SER A 409 22.69 -11.57 23.18
C SER A 409 22.96 -11.43 21.68
N GLY A 410 23.73 -10.40 21.32
CA GLY A 410 24.22 -10.11 19.97
C GLY A 410 25.62 -9.51 20.01
N THR A 411 26.09 -8.97 18.88
CA THR A 411 27.41 -8.32 18.81
C THR A 411 27.33 -6.92 19.44
N PRO A 412 28.04 -6.65 20.55
CA PRO A 412 28.04 -5.32 21.14
C PRO A 412 28.68 -4.29 20.22
N THR A 413 28.11 -3.08 20.19
CA THR A 413 28.63 -1.96 19.41
C THR A 413 28.47 -0.66 20.19
N LYS A 414 29.25 0.37 19.82
CA LYS A 414 29.04 1.76 20.26
C LYS A 414 28.06 2.52 19.35
N GLY A 415 27.68 1.94 18.21
CA GLY A 415 26.89 2.60 17.18
C GLY A 415 27.77 3.34 16.16
N ASN A 416 27.20 4.32 15.47
CA ASN A 416 27.90 5.16 14.50
C ASN A 416 27.65 6.64 14.83
N GLY A 417 28.61 7.27 15.50
CA GLY A 417 28.53 8.69 15.87
C GLY A 417 28.57 9.64 14.68
N GLU A 418 29.25 9.30 13.59
CA GLU A 418 29.29 10.13 12.37
C GLU A 418 27.90 10.25 11.71
N ALA A 419 27.10 9.19 11.80
CA ALA A 419 25.72 9.23 11.32
C ALA A 419 24.79 10.09 12.21
N VAL A 420 25.20 10.36 13.46
CA VAL A 420 24.39 11.07 14.46
C VAL A 420 24.75 12.56 14.54
N PHE A 421 26.03 12.90 14.67
CA PHE A 421 26.49 14.25 14.99
C PHE A 421 26.89 15.07 13.75
N ILE A 422 27.07 16.39 13.92
CA ILE A 422 27.55 17.28 12.85
C ILE A 422 29.03 16.99 12.54
N PHE A 423 29.80 16.76 13.60
CA PHE A 423 31.19 16.31 13.56
C PHE A 423 31.34 15.26 14.67
N PHE A 424 32.12 14.21 14.41
CA PHE A 424 32.33 13.13 15.36
C PHE A 424 33.67 12.43 15.16
N ASP A 425 34.39 12.22 16.25
CA ASP A 425 35.53 11.31 16.30
C ASP A 425 35.65 10.67 17.68
N ASP A 426 35.74 9.35 17.74
CA ASP A 426 36.02 8.56 18.95
C ASP A 426 37.37 7.83 18.87
N PHE A 427 38.16 8.08 17.83
CA PHE A 427 39.52 7.58 17.66
C PHE A 427 39.66 6.04 17.70
N GLU A 428 38.58 5.28 17.49
CA GLU A 428 38.58 3.81 17.51
C GLU A 428 39.03 3.17 16.18
N ASP A 429 39.15 3.95 15.11
CA ASP A 429 39.50 3.49 13.76
C ASP A 429 41.01 3.47 13.44
N SER A 430 41.84 3.86 14.41
CA SER A 430 43.30 3.99 14.29
C SER A 430 43.79 4.99 13.23
N THR A 431 42.92 5.87 12.71
CA THR A 431 43.28 6.87 11.68
C THR A 431 42.71 8.24 12.01
N TRP A 432 43.50 9.15 12.59
CA TRP A 432 43.05 10.51 12.92
C TRP A 432 43.15 11.50 11.74
N THR A 433 43.99 11.18 10.75
CA THR A 433 44.33 12.09 9.63
C THR A 433 43.23 12.24 8.58
N ASP A 434 42.15 11.46 8.68
CA ASP A 434 40.98 11.54 7.82
C ASP A 434 40.06 12.72 8.22
N LYS A 435 39.97 13.02 9.51
CA LYS A 435 39.13 14.06 10.12
C LYS A 435 39.90 15.28 10.61
N TRP A 436 41.19 15.13 10.93
CA TRP A 436 42.00 16.19 11.50
C TRP A 436 43.24 16.50 10.64
N GLU A 437 43.68 17.76 10.72
CA GLU A 437 44.90 18.29 10.14
C GLU A 437 45.82 18.79 11.26
N ALA A 438 47.09 18.37 11.24
CA ALA A 438 48.09 18.88 12.18
C ALA A 438 48.34 20.38 11.97
N VAL A 439 48.40 21.12 13.08
CA VAL A 439 48.65 22.56 13.09
C VAL A 439 50.01 22.82 13.72
N ASP A 440 50.13 22.73 15.05
CA ASP A 440 51.40 23.01 15.74
C ASP A 440 52.19 21.73 16.10
N VAL A 441 51.49 20.61 16.33
CA VAL A 441 52.12 19.32 16.65
C VAL A 441 51.46 18.18 15.90
N THR A 442 52.20 17.09 15.70
CA THR A 442 51.66 15.85 15.13
C THR A 442 51.22 14.93 16.27
N PRO A 443 49.92 14.64 16.43
CA PRO A 443 49.47 13.74 17.48
C PRO A 443 49.81 12.28 17.15
N THR A 444 49.75 11.45 18.18
CA THR A 444 49.78 9.99 18.04
C THR A 444 48.38 9.46 18.31
N GLN A 445 47.97 8.34 17.71
CA GLN A 445 46.73 7.65 18.03
C GLN A 445 47.03 6.19 18.39
N SER A 446 46.40 5.71 19.46
CA SER A 446 46.57 4.36 19.99
C SER A 446 45.43 4.04 20.95
N ASN A 447 45.01 2.77 21.05
CA ASN A 447 44.03 2.31 22.06
C ASN A 447 42.74 3.16 22.14
N GLY A 448 42.19 3.62 21.01
CA GLY A 448 40.97 4.46 21.02
C GLY A 448 41.19 5.89 21.54
N GLU A 449 42.42 6.40 21.51
CA GLU A 449 42.76 7.73 22.04
C GLU A 449 43.61 8.51 21.04
N LEU A 450 43.41 9.83 21.01
CA LEU A 450 44.34 10.76 20.40
C LEU A 450 45.22 11.42 21.47
N TYR A 451 46.53 11.30 21.28
CA TYR A 451 47.58 11.76 22.19
C TYR A 451 48.17 13.03 21.63
N ILE A 452 48.06 14.11 22.39
CA ILE A 452 48.62 15.40 22.04
C ILE A 452 49.80 15.65 22.97
N GLN A 453 50.97 15.81 22.36
CA GLN A 453 52.16 16.24 23.08
C GLN A 453 51.93 17.64 23.63
N GLY A 454 52.29 17.84 24.91
CA GLY A 454 52.19 19.14 25.56
C GLY A 454 53.01 20.22 24.89
N GLY A 455 52.95 21.42 25.45
CA GLY A 455 53.74 22.55 24.99
C GLY A 455 53.16 23.87 25.47
N ASN A 456 53.89 24.95 25.21
CA ASN A 456 53.44 26.29 25.52
C ASN A 456 52.66 26.84 24.33
N ASN A 457 51.41 27.21 24.54
CA ASN A 457 50.55 27.78 23.53
C ASN A 457 50.42 26.91 22.25
N VAL A 458 49.81 25.72 22.34
CA VAL A 458 49.69 24.76 21.23
C VAL A 458 48.24 24.59 20.73
N LEU A 459 47.99 24.94 19.47
CA LEU A 459 46.83 24.50 18.69
C LEU A 459 47.26 23.23 17.96
N ALA A 460 46.98 22.07 18.53
CA ALA A 460 47.61 20.84 18.09
C ALA A 460 47.11 20.36 16.73
N VAL A 461 45.80 20.17 16.63
CA VAL A 461 45.11 19.78 15.41
C VAL A 461 43.84 20.59 15.23
N LYS A 462 43.41 20.72 13.98
CA LYS A 462 42.10 21.28 13.62
C LYS A 462 41.30 20.29 12.78
N SER A 463 39.98 20.44 12.73
CA SER A 463 39.17 19.67 11.78
C SER A 463 39.65 19.92 10.35
N LYS A 464 39.89 18.83 9.60
CA LYS A 464 40.45 18.85 8.25
C LYS A 464 39.52 19.51 7.25
N TYR A 465 38.22 19.29 7.43
CA TYR A 465 37.18 19.86 6.58
C TYR A 465 36.47 21.00 7.30
N TYR A 466 36.03 21.96 6.49
CA TYR A 466 35.19 23.07 6.92
C TYR A 466 33.82 22.54 7.38
N ILE A 467 33.44 22.80 8.62
CA ILE A 467 32.20 22.27 9.24
C ILE A 467 30.97 23.01 8.72
N GLY A 468 31.05 24.34 8.67
CA GLY A 468 30.03 25.21 8.08
C GLY A 468 28.67 25.21 8.78
N PHE A 469 28.66 25.10 10.11
CA PHE A 469 27.42 25.07 10.88
C PHE A 469 27.01 26.44 11.41
N THR A 470 25.78 26.88 11.09
CA THR A 470 25.16 28.12 11.59
C THR A 470 24.05 27.80 12.59
N GLY A 471 23.99 28.55 13.70
CA GLY A 471 23.06 28.33 14.80
C GLY A 471 23.78 27.98 16.11
N SER A 472 23.02 27.73 17.18
CA SER A 472 23.57 27.33 18.48
C SER A 472 24.08 25.89 18.45
N PHE A 473 25.25 25.63 19.02
CA PHE A 473 25.89 24.30 19.04
C PHE A 473 26.63 24.04 20.35
N SER A 474 26.97 22.78 20.61
CA SER A 474 27.97 22.43 21.61
C SER A 474 29.02 21.46 21.05
N VAL A 475 30.25 21.65 21.51
CA VAL A 475 31.36 20.70 21.35
C VAL A 475 31.44 19.92 22.66
N ARG A 476 31.11 18.63 22.62
CA ARG A 476 31.19 17.73 23.76
C ARG A 476 32.38 16.80 23.54
N PHE A 477 33.22 16.67 24.55
CA PHE A 477 34.45 15.88 24.41
C PHE A 477 34.84 15.27 25.74
N ARG A 478 35.59 14.18 25.68
CA ARG A 478 36.11 13.50 26.85
C ARG A 478 37.63 13.49 26.79
N MET A 479 38.26 13.99 27.85
CA MET A 479 39.72 14.12 27.91
C MET A 479 40.26 13.87 29.32
N LYS A 480 41.56 13.60 29.39
CA LYS A 480 42.36 13.60 30.61
C LYS A 480 43.76 14.15 30.33
N GLY A 481 44.43 14.62 31.36
CA GLY A 481 45.83 15.03 31.32
C GLY A 481 46.77 13.99 31.91
N GLU A 482 48.06 14.17 31.70
CA GLU A 482 49.12 13.53 32.47
C GLU A 482 49.63 14.50 33.55
N ILE A 483 49.70 14.07 34.82
CA ILE A 483 50.40 14.86 35.84
C ILE A 483 51.88 14.50 35.81
N ARG A 484 52.74 15.48 35.55
CA ARG A 484 54.17 15.40 35.86
C ARG A 484 54.60 16.57 36.73
N ILE A 485 55.18 16.23 37.88
CA ILE A 485 55.73 17.22 38.82
C ILE A 485 57.10 17.65 38.32
N ILE A 486 57.25 18.94 37.99
CA ILE A 486 58.52 19.53 37.55
C ILE A 486 58.98 20.49 38.66
N GLY A 487 59.90 20.01 39.50
CA GLY A 487 60.25 20.71 40.74
C GLY A 487 59.08 20.69 41.73
N ASN A 488 58.49 21.86 42.02
CA ASN A 488 57.32 22.06 42.90
C ASN A 488 56.10 22.63 42.14
N LYS A 489 55.98 22.40 40.82
CA LYS A 489 54.91 22.99 40.00
C LYS A 489 54.24 21.94 39.11
N ILE A 490 52.94 22.10 38.86
CA ILE A 490 52.11 21.30 37.94
C ILE A 490 51.33 22.28 37.06
N ASN A 491 51.55 22.31 35.76
CA ASN A 491 50.70 23.08 34.84
C ASN A 491 50.12 22.17 33.75
N TRP A 492 48.83 22.33 33.48
CA TRP A 492 48.11 21.65 32.42
C TRP A 492 46.84 22.42 32.10
N ASP A 493 46.83 23.10 30.96
CA ASP A 493 45.64 23.70 30.38
C ASP A 493 45.32 22.98 29.09
N SER A 494 44.18 22.34 28.97
CA SER A 494 43.83 21.66 27.72
C SER A 494 42.34 21.64 27.48
N GLY A 495 41.95 21.45 26.23
CA GLY A 495 40.54 21.38 25.87
C GLY A 495 40.31 21.58 24.39
N VAL A 496 39.33 22.39 24.00
CA VAL A 496 38.96 22.59 22.60
C VAL A 496 38.94 24.05 22.21
N GLY A 497 39.18 24.32 20.93
CA GLY A 497 38.96 25.62 20.32
C GLY A 497 37.85 25.55 19.27
N VAL A 498 37.16 26.67 19.06
CA VAL A 498 36.21 26.86 17.96
C VAL A 498 36.63 28.08 17.16
N GLU A 499 36.68 27.94 15.83
CA GLU A 499 37.00 29.01 14.89
C GLU A 499 35.77 29.33 14.03
N ASP A 500 35.50 30.62 13.83
CA ASP A 500 34.47 31.07 12.90
C ASP A 500 34.99 31.28 11.47
N ASN A 501 34.08 31.53 10.54
CA ASN A 501 34.41 31.77 9.13
C ASN A 501 35.16 33.10 8.86
N GLN A 502 35.43 33.92 9.89
CA GLN A 502 36.24 35.14 9.83
C GLN A 502 37.63 34.95 10.48
N GLY A 503 37.93 33.76 11.00
CA GLY A 503 39.18 33.43 11.69
C GLY A 503 39.20 33.79 13.18
N GLY A 504 38.05 34.13 13.77
CA GLY A 504 37.90 34.35 15.20
C GLY A 504 37.93 33.04 15.97
N ILE A 505 38.90 32.88 16.89
CA ILE A 505 39.06 31.66 17.70
C ILE A 505 38.70 31.93 19.17
N LEU A 506 37.92 31.02 19.74
CA LEU A 506 37.63 30.95 21.18
C LEU A 506 38.04 29.58 21.73
N LEU A 507 38.77 29.57 22.85
CA LEU A 507 39.29 28.38 23.51
C LEU A 507 38.53 28.10 24.80
N PHE A 508 38.34 26.82 25.06
CA PHE A 508 37.66 26.24 26.22
C PHE A 508 38.61 25.23 26.86
N THR A 509 39.26 25.62 27.95
CA THR A 509 40.36 24.86 28.56
C THR A 509 40.10 24.58 30.03
N ASP A 510 40.51 23.41 30.50
CA ASP A 510 40.54 23.06 31.91
C ASP A 510 41.94 23.34 32.47
N ASP A 511 42.08 24.36 33.34
CA ASP A 511 43.32 25.08 33.67
C ASP A 511 43.85 24.71 35.05
N ILE A 512 45.09 24.20 35.19
CA ILE A 512 45.73 23.89 36.49
C ILE A 512 46.75 24.97 36.86
N ASP A 513 46.57 25.63 38.02
CA ASP A 513 47.58 26.59 38.48
C ASP A 513 48.92 25.91 38.84
N PRO A 514 50.04 26.36 38.22
CA PRO A 514 51.40 25.91 38.51
C PRO A 514 51.82 26.00 39.98
N ASN A 515 51.13 26.73 40.85
CA ASN A 515 51.51 26.90 42.26
C ASN A 515 50.82 25.91 43.23
N VAL A 516 49.98 24.99 42.73
CA VAL A 516 49.37 23.94 43.57
C VAL A 516 50.40 22.86 43.94
N ILE A 517 50.89 22.92 45.19
CA ILE A 517 51.84 21.93 45.75
C ILE A 517 51.08 20.98 46.68
N ASN A 518 51.16 19.67 46.43
CA ASN A 518 50.66 18.60 47.32
C ASN A 518 49.19 18.74 47.74
N GLY A 519 48.27 18.87 46.78
CA GLY A 519 46.83 18.66 47.04
C GLY A 519 46.18 19.61 48.05
N ASN A 520 46.77 20.80 48.28
CA ASN A 520 46.10 21.85 49.04
C ASN A 520 45.07 22.52 48.11
N LYS A 521 43.79 22.32 48.40
CA LYS A 521 42.64 22.51 47.49
C LYS A 521 42.18 23.96 47.26
N ASP A 522 42.85 24.97 47.81
CA ASP A 522 42.22 26.27 48.05
C ASP A 522 42.88 27.49 47.36
N SER A 523 43.57 27.31 46.23
CA SER A 523 43.91 28.44 45.34
C SER A 523 43.97 27.96 43.88
N GLY A 524 42.95 28.40 43.11
CA GLY A 524 42.52 27.96 41.75
C GLY A 524 43.57 28.00 40.64
N GLU A 525 43.35 27.47 39.44
CA GLU A 525 42.24 27.77 38.50
C GLU A 525 41.44 26.51 38.07
N GLY A 526 40.26 26.72 37.46
CA GLY A 526 39.31 25.67 37.04
C GLY A 526 39.09 25.67 35.52
N ILE A 527 37.84 25.55 35.06
CA ILE A 527 37.55 25.69 33.62
C ILE A 527 37.61 27.17 33.17
N ALA A 528 38.09 27.43 31.95
CA ALA A 528 38.33 28.76 31.40
C ALA A 528 37.80 28.91 29.95
N ILE A 529 37.39 30.15 29.62
CA ILE A 529 37.00 30.56 28.26
C ILE A 529 37.83 31.79 27.87
N HIS A 530 38.67 31.68 26.84
CA HIS A 530 39.60 32.74 26.47
C HIS A 530 39.91 32.75 24.97
N ARG A 531 40.46 33.86 24.46
CA ARG A 531 41.07 33.86 23.13
C ARG A 531 42.44 33.17 23.18
N PRO A 532 42.99 32.69 22.06
CA PRO A 532 44.31 32.09 22.04
C PRO A 532 45.34 32.89 22.85
N TRP A 533 46.07 32.14 23.69
CA TRP A 533 47.23 32.59 24.48
C TRP A 533 46.89 33.57 25.60
N ARG A 534 45.88 33.18 26.40
CA ARG A 534 45.44 33.85 27.64
C ARG A 534 45.10 35.34 27.50
N ASN A 535 44.75 35.80 26.29
CA ASN A 535 44.15 37.12 26.09
C ASN A 535 42.69 37.13 26.59
N TYR A 536 42.40 37.97 27.59
CA TYR A 536 41.07 38.23 28.16
C TYR A 536 40.40 36.99 28.78
N LEU A 537 40.98 36.56 29.90
CA LEU A 537 40.67 35.37 30.69
C LEU A 537 39.40 35.55 31.55
N THR A 538 38.51 34.57 31.51
CA THR A 538 37.42 34.39 32.49
C THR A 538 37.62 33.02 33.15
N THR A 539 38.06 33.01 34.41
CA THR A 539 38.28 31.80 35.23
C THR A 539 37.07 31.50 36.12
N GLY A 540 36.70 30.22 36.22
CA GLY A 540 35.79 29.73 37.25
C GLY A 540 36.45 29.36 38.56
N ASP A 541 35.69 29.49 39.67
CA ASP A 541 36.14 29.20 41.03
C ASP A 541 35.69 27.82 41.54
N SER A 542 36.62 27.18 42.25
CA SER A 542 36.54 26.12 43.27
C SER A 542 35.74 24.84 43.03
N GLY A 543 36.48 23.78 42.70
CA GLY A 543 36.11 22.39 43.03
C GLY A 543 36.41 21.39 41.93
N ARG A 544 37.67 21.21 41.58
CA ARG A 544 38.07 20.34 40.47
C ARG A 544 38.31 18.89 40.91
N SER A 545 37.88 17.96 40.06
CA SER A 545 38.17 16.52 40.11
C SER A 545 39.61 16.22 39.61
N ASP A 546 40.08 14.97 39.75
CA ASP A 546 41.44 14.59 39.33
C ASP A 546 41.57 14.56 37.80
N ILE A 547 42.42 15.43 37.24
CA ILE A 547 42.65 15.58 35.80
C ILE A 547 43.30 14.37 35.13
N THR A 548 43.88 13.47 35.91
CA THR A 548 44.46 12.21 35.40
C THR A 548 43.40 11.15 35.13
N THR A 549 42.17 11.40 35.59
CA THR A 549 40.99 10.62 35.24
C THR A 549 40.22 11.31 34.13
N TYR A 550 39.48 10.53 33.35
CA TYR A 550 38.69 11.06 32.27
C TYR A 550 37.49 11.86 32.77
N HIS A 551 37.35 13.08 32.23
CA HIS A 551 36.17 13.95 32.40
C HIS A 551 35.51 14.21 31.06
N THR A 552 34.19 14.41 31.08
CA THR A 552 33.42 14.80 29.91
C THR A 552 33.06 16.27 30.02
N TYR A 553 33.56 17.08 29.10
CA TYR A 553 33.34 18.51 29.05
C TYR A 553 32.37 18.87 27.93
N GLU A 554 31.76 20.05 28.05
CA GLU A 554 30.88 20.61 27.04
C GLU A 554 31.11 22.12 26.88
N ALA A 555 31.69 22.49 25.73
CA ALA A 555 31.84 23.87 25.27
C ALA A 555 30.61 24.27 24.44
N ILE A 556 29.97 25.36 24.81
CA ILE A 556 28.63 25.73 24.35
C ILE A 556 28.72 27.11 23.71
N MET A 557 28.14 27.21 22.52
CA MET A 557 28.01 28.44 21.74
C MET A 557 26.53 28.68 21.46
N ASN A 558 25.94 29.66 22.16
CA ASN A 558 24.52 30.01 22.08
C ASN A 558 24.32 31.24 21.20
N ASN A 559 23.64 31.09 20.07
CA ASN A 559 23.28 32.19 19.20
C ASN A 559 22.12 33.01 19.82
N VAL A 560 22.42 34.26 20.19
CA VAL A 560 21.48 35.19 20.84
C VAL A 560 20.81 36.12 19.82
N SER A 561 21.52 36.49 18.75
CA SER A 561 21.02 37.30 17.61
C SER A 561 21.96 37.17 16.40
N GLU A 562 21.59 37.67 15.21
CA GLU A 562 22.41 37.54 13.98
C GLU A 562 23.88 37.95 14.20
N GLY A 563 24.77 36.94 14.27
CA GLY A 563 26.20 37.09 14.46
C GLY A 563 26.69 37.23 15.91
N TYR A 564 25.82 37.06 16.92
CA TYR A 564 26.20 37.18 18.33
C TYR A 564 25.99 35.87 19.10
N TYR A 565 27.06 35.40 19.73
CA TYR A 565 27.07 34.16 20.49
C TYR A 565 27.51 34.39 21.94
N ASP A 566 26.76 33.81 22.88
CA ASP A 566 27.20 33.63 24.26
C ASP A 566 27.96 32.29 24.38
N ALA A 567 29.02 32.28 25.19
CA ALA A 567 29.85 31.10 25.40
C ALA A 567 29.68 30.56 26.82
N LYS A 568 29.57 29.23 26.94
CA LYS A 568 29.55 28.54 28.24
C LYS A 568 30.45 27.31 28.21
N PHE A 569 31.16 27.05 29.30
CA PHE A 569 31.96 25.84 29.46
C PHE A 569 31.55 25.13 30.73
N LYS A 570 31.48 23.80 30.70
CA LYS A 570 31.17 22.99 31.88
C LYS A 570 31.86 21.63 31.83
N ASP A 571 32.22 21.13 33.01
CA ASP A 571 32.44 19.70 33.25
C ASP A 571 31.08 19.06 33.57
N VAL A 572 30.72 18.00 32.84
CA VAL A 572 29.41 17.35 32.91
C VAL A 572 29.35 16.30 34.03
N LEU A 573 30.50 15.82 34.52
CA LEU A 573 30.56 14.75 35.53
C LEU A 573 30.73 15.27 36.97
N ASP A 574 31.06 16.55 37.14
CA ASP A 574 31.20 17.17 38.45
C ASP A 574 29.85 17.57 39.06
N SER A 575 29.58 17.04 40.26
CA SER A 575 28.36 17.27 41.04
C SER A 575 28.15 18.71 41.51
N ASN A 576 29.20 19.53 41.54
CA ASN A 576 29.12 20.95 41.92
C ASN A 576 28.83 21.88 40.73
N ALA A 577 28.71 21.33 39.52
CA ALA A 577 28.37 22.05 38.30
C ALA A 577 29.25 23.29 38.07
N ASN A 578 30.58 23.09 38.03
CA ASN A 578 31.50 24.08 37.52
C ASN A 578 31.06 24.46 36.10
N SER A 579 30.37 25.60 36.00
CA SER A 579 29.92 26.15 34.73
C SER A 579 30.30 27.61 34.69
N GLN A 580 31.02 27.99 33.64
CA GLN A 580 31.40 29.36 33.39
C GLN A 580 30.56 29.89 32.27
N ASN A 581 29.87 31.00 32.53
CA ASN A 581 29.14 31.75 31.52
C ASN A 581 29.97 32.98 31.19
N ARG A 582 30.18 33.25 29.91
CA ARG A 582 30.68 34.54 29.45
C ARG A 582 29.58 35.18 28.61
N LEU A 583 29.03 36.27 29.14
CA LEU A 583 27.99 37.05 28.48
C LEU A 583 28.62 38.00 27.47
N ASN A 584 27.93 38.21 26.35
CA ASN A 584 28.30 39.14 25.27
C ASN A 584 28.50 40.61 25.73
N ASP A 585 27.96 40.99 26.90
CA ASP A 585 27.98 42.35 27.45
C ASP A 585 29.11 42.63 28.46
N ASP A 586 30.10 41.75 28.62
CA ASP A 586 31.29 42.10 29.40
C ASP A 586 31.98 43.29 28.71
N TYR A 587 31.87 44.46 29.32
CA TYR A 587 32.52 45.69 28.88
C TYR A 587 33.75 45.89 29.75
N ASN A 588 34.94 45.97 29.16
CA ASN A 588 36.13 46.35 29.92
C ASN A 588 36.34 47.85 29.91
N GLU A 589 36.09 48.45 31.06
CA GLU A 589 36.33 49.86 31.35
C GLU A 589 37.76 50.32 31.05
N TYR A 590 38.77 49.45 31.19
CA TYR A 590 40.19 49.76 30.95
C TYR A 590 40.53 49.88 29.46
N TYR A 591 39.88 49.13 28.57
CA TYR A 591 40.17 49.11 27.13
C TYR A 591 39.05 49.71 26.25
N ASN A 592 37.90 50.08 26.84
CA ASN A 592 36.78 50.78 26.18
C ASN A 592 36.30 50.06 24.89
N TYR A 593 36.07 48.75 24.98
CA TYR A 593 35.63 47.90 23.87
C TYR A 593 34.71 46.77 24.37
N TYR A 594 33.74 46.35 23.54
CA TYR A 594 32.85 45.21 23.77
C TYR A 594 33.51 43.92 23.29
N TYR A 595 33.65 42.91 24.14
CA TYR A 595 34.57 41.79 23.88
C TYR A 595 34.17 40.79 22.81
N LEU A 596 32.89 40.72 22.43
CA LEU A 596 32.39 39.80 21.42
C LEU A 596 31.64 40.60 20.35
N ARG A 597 32.32 40.84 19.22
CA ARG A 597 31.62 41.23 18.00
C ARG A 597 31.97 40.22 16.93
N ILE A 598 30.96 39.40 16.64
CA ILE A 598 30.79 38.60 15.43
C ILE A 598 31.43 37.21 15.53
N PHE A 599 30.63 36.23 15.93
CA PHE A 599 30.85 34.81 15.62
C PHE A 599 29.70 34.43 14.68
N SER A 600 29.98 34.04 13.45
CA SER A 600 28.93 33.86 12.42
C SER A 600 28.53 32.41 12.24
N GLU A 601 29.52 31.53 12.08
CA GLU A 601 29.36 30.16 11.63
C GLU A 601 30.57 29.35 12.12
N LEU A 602 30.35 28.13 12.64
CA LEU A 602 31.45 27.24 13.04
C LEU A 602 32.18 26.74 11.79
N ALA A 603 33.41 27.22 11.59
CA ALA A 603 34.28 26.83 10.50
C ALA A 603 35.12 25.60 10.86
N TYR A 604 35.84 25.66 11.98
CA TYR A 604 36.74 24.59 12.42
C TYR A 604 36.69 24.40 13.93
N ILE A 605 36.99 23.18 14.38
CA ILE A 605 37.27 22.88 15.79
C ILE A 605 38.75 22.54 15.96
N TYR A 606 39.31 22.86 17.12
CA TYR A 606 40.70 22.62 17.48
C TYR A 606 40.79 21.76 18.73
N LEU A 607 41.82 20.94 18.83
CA LEU A 607 42.28 20.37 20.09
C LEU A 607 43.50 21.16 20.54
N VAL A 608 43.50 21.60 21.79
CA VAL A 608 44.46 22.62 22.27
C VAL A 608 45.08 22.21 23.59
N THR A 609 46.34 22.62 23.79
CA THR A 609 47.06 22.43 25.04
C THR A 609 47.98 23.63 25.30
N ASP A 610 48.06 24.05 26.55
CA ASP A 610 49.03 25.00 27.08
C ASP A 610 49.48 24.44 28.43
N SER A 611 50.47 23.56 28.39
CA SER A 611 51.03 22.88 29.57
C SER A 611 52.46 23.33 29.86
N GLU A 612 52.93 24.38 29.16
CA GLU A 612 54.27 24.96 29.12
C GLU A 612 55.40 24.03 28.69
N TYR A 613 55.22 22.72 28.82
CA TYR A 613 56.25 21.70 28.64
C TYR A 613 55.78 20.64 27.65
N ASP A 614 56.69 20.25 26.76
CA ASP A 614 56.46 19.29 25.68
C ASP A 614 56.34 17.83 26.13
N TYR A 615 56.34 17.55 27.43
CA TYR A 615 56.22 16.20 27.98
C TYR A 615 55.04 16.03 28.95
N ILE A 616 54.12 17.00 29.00
CA ILE A 616 52.84 16.89 29.72
C ILE A 616 51.73 16.66 28.70
N TRP A 617 51.26 15.42 28.59
CA TRP A 617 50.43 14.98 27.48
C TRP A 617 48.93 15.14 27.79
N THR A 618 48.14 15.32 26.73
CA THR A 618 46.68 15.33 26.79
C THR A 618 46.12 14.21 25.94
N TYR A 619 45.13 13.52 26.48
CA TYR A 619 44.50 12.35 25.86
C TYR A 619 43.04 12.67 25.60
N TYR A 620 42.60 12.54 24.36
CA TYR A 620 41.19 12.68 23.95
C TYR A 620 40.62 11.31 23.63
N ASP A 621 39.45 11.03 24.19
CA ASP A 621 38.69 9.79 23.99
C ASP A 621 37.64 9.96 22.89
N TYR A 622 36.85 11.03 22.96
CA TYR A 622 35.97 11.41 21.85
C TYR A 622 35.75 12.91 21.79
N VAL A 623 35.36 13.39 20.61
CA VAL A 623 34.99 14.78 20.33
C VAL A 623 33.79 14.77 19.38
N LEU A 624 32.74 15.49 19.74
CA LEU A 624 31.52 15.58 18.92
C LEU A 624 30.95 16.99 18.91
N VAL A 625 30.26 17.34 17.82
CA VAL A 625 29.53 18.60 17.66
C VAL A 625 28.05 18.31 17.47
N ARG A 626 27.20 18.91 18.30
CA ARG A 626 25.74 18.76 18.24
C ARG A 626 25.01 20.09 18.17
N LYS A 627 23.83 20.07 17.56
CA LYS A 627 22.90 21.22 17.58
C LYS A 627 22.43 21.48 19.01
N ARG A 628 22.23 22.76 19.35
CA ARG A 628 21.69 23.16 20.66
C ARG A 628 20.43 24.04 20.51
N PRO A 629 19.36 23.81 21.29
CA PRO A 629 18.23 24.72 21.31
C PRO A 629 18.61 25.95 22.15
N ASN A 630 17.88 27.05 22.00
CA ASN A 630 18.05 28.22 22.88
C ASN A 630 17.39 28.01 24.27
N THR A 631 17.57 26.80 24.83
CA THR A 631 17.13 26.37 26.16
C THR A 631 18.14 25.36 26.71
N ASP A 632 18.23 25.22 28.04
CA ASP A 632 19.14 24.25 28.67
C ASP A 632 18.49 22.85 28.82
N LEU A 633 17.30 22.63 28.26
CA LEU A 633 16.51 21.40 28.47
C LEU A 633 17.10 20.15 27.79
N LEU A 634 18.02 20.32 26.83
CA LEU A 634 18.81 19.23 26.25
C LEU A 634 20.25 19.19 26.80
N ASP A 635 20.51 19.94 27.87
CA ASP A 635 21.85 20.15 28.43
C ASP A 635 21.89 19.96 29.95
N ASP A 636 20.73 19.90 30.60
CA ASP A 636 20.61 19.58 32.01
C ASP A 636 20.95 18.09 32.27
N PRO A 637 21.35 17.72 33.50
CA PRO A 637 21.84 16.37 33.82
C PRO A 637 20.87 15.22 33.49
N TYR A 638 19.58 15.54 33.32
CA TYR A 638 18.54 14.58 33.02
C TYR A 638 17.90 14.78 31.64
N PHE A 639 18.34 15.75 30.83
CA PHE A 639 17.81 16.05 29.49
C PHE A 639 16.28 16.23 29.49
N ASN A 640 15.74 17.08 30.37
CA ASN A 640 14.30 17.23 30.65
C ASN A 640 13.46 17.65 29.42
N GLY A 641 14.09 18.15 28.37
CA GLY A 641 13.46 18.44 27.08
C GLY A 641 12.93 17.21 26.35
N ILE A 642 13.38 16.00 26.72
CA ILE A 642 12.85 14.73 26.21
C ILE A 642 12.15 13.99 27.33
N THR A 643 10.86 13.69 27.17
CA THR A 643 10.09 12.92 28.17
C THR A 643 9.67 11.57 27.59
N PHE A 644 9.90 10.50 28.34
CA PHE A 644 9.40 9.16 28.01
C PHE A 644 7.96 9.01 28.48
N TYR A 645 7.11 8.47 27.60
CA TYR A 645 5.72 8.13 27.90
C TYR A 645 5.58 6.63 28.09
N TRP A 646 5.16 6.26 29.29
CA TRP A 646 4.95 4.88 29.71
C TRP A 646 3.45 4.58 29.75
N LYS A 647 3.01 3.60 28.97
CA LYS A 647 1.63 3.09 29.02
C LYS A 647 1.42 2.15 30.21
N SER A 648 2.49 1.45 30.60
CA SER A 648 2.61 0.63 31.81
C SER A 648 4.04 0.79 32.33
N THR A 649 4.24 0.53 33.62
CA THR A 649 5.55 0.47 34.27
C THR A 649 5.91 -0.95 34.71
N THR A 650 5.05 -1.92 34.40
CA THR A 650 5.26 -3.35 34.65
C THR A 650 6.14 -3.94 33.54
N PRO A 651 7.26 -4.62 33.85
CA PRO A 651 8.15 -5.18 32.84
C PRO A 651 7.45 -6.04 31.78
N SER A 652 6.48 -6.89 32.18
CA SER A 652 5.74 -7.77 31.26
C SER A 652 4.87 -7.05 30.23
N ASP A 653 4.51 -5.79 30.49
CA ASP A 653 3.64 -5.00 29.61
C ASP A 653 4.44 -4.11 28.65
N VAL A 654 5.74 -3.97 28.90
CA VAL A 654 6.62 -2.96 28.27
C VAL A 654 7.78 -3.61 27.53
N ILE A 655 8.30 -4.71 28.07
CA ILE A 655 9.36 -5.50 27.47
C ILE A 655 8.71 -6.65 26.70
N GLU A 656 8.89 -6.62 25.39
CA GLU A 656 8.52 -7.72 24.52
C GLU A 656 9.75 -8.61 24.36
N SER A 657 9.60 -9.91 24.55
CA SER A 657 10.59 -10.84 24.02
C SER A 657 10.35 -11.01 22.54
N LYS A 658 11.44 -11.15 21.77
CA LYS A 658 11.41 -11.70 20.42
C LYS A 658 10.51 -12.91 20.49
N PRO A 659 9.55 -13.06 19.57
CA PRO A 659 8.77 -14.28 19.47
C PRO A 659 9.75 -15.45 19.34
N THR A 660 10.12 -16.02 20.49
CA THR A 660 10.77 -17.31 20.57
C THR A 660 9.67 -18.27 20.22
N THR A 661 9.93 -19.20 19.33
CA THR A 661 9.16 -20.43 19.24
C THR A 661 9.22 -21.15 20.57
N SER A 662 8.44 -20.69 21.55
CA SER A 662 8.10 -21.39 22.76
C SER A 662 7.44 -22.71 22.34
N ALA A 663 7.69 -23.76 23.12
CA ALA A 663 7.26 -25.14 22.91
C ALA A 663 6.03 -25.23 22.00
N LYS A 664 6.30 -25.73 20.79
CA LYS A 664 5.45 -25.67 19.62
C LYS A 664 4.07 -26.29 19.88
N GLU A 665 3.12 -25.50 20.39
CA GLU A 665 1.72 -25.91 20.46
C GLU A 665 1.21 -26.04 19.03
N ILE A 666 0.57 -27.17 18.73
CA ILE A 666 -0.04 -27.39 17.44
C ILE A 666 -1.28 -26.50 17.39
N VAL A 667 -1.26 -25.49 16.53
CA VAL A 667 -2.38 -24.58 16.29
C VAL A 667 -3.05 -24.93 14.97
N ASN A 668 -4.33 -24.62 14.83
CA ASN A 668 -4.96 -24.70 13.51
C ASN A 668 -4.29 -23.69 12.58
N ALA A 669 -4.23 -24.02 11.30
CA ALA A 669 -3.64 -23.16 10.31
C ALA A 669 -4.35 -23.31 8.96
N SER A 670 -4.28 -22.27 8.15
CA SER A 670 -4.74 -22.25 6.78
C SER A 670 -3.58 -21.91 5.86
N VAL A 671 -3.63 -22.43 4.65
CA VAL A 671 -2.70 -22.06 3.57
C VAL A 671 -3.51 -21.71 2.35
N TYR A 672 -3.16 -20.59 1.73
CA TYR A 672 -3.79 -20.06 0.53
C TYR A 672 -2.78 -19.96 -0.60
N ASP A 673 -3.17 -20.37 -1.81
CA ASP A 673 -2.52 -20.00 -3.06
C ASP A 673 -3.40 -18.96 -3.77
N ILE A 674 -2.95 -17.70 -3.72
CA ILE A 674 -3.70 -16.54 -4.20
C ILE A 674 -3.23 -16.06 -5.58
N GLN A 675 -2.31 -16.80 -6.23
CA GLN A 675 -1.77 -16.42 -7.52
C GLN A 675 -2.83 -16.29 -8.63
N PRO A 676 -3.90 -17.11 -8.69
CA PRO A 676 -4.93 -16.93 -9.71
C PRO A 676 -5.65 -15.58 -9.63
N PHE A 677 -5.95 -15.12 -8.41
CA PHE A 677 -6.54 -13.79 -8.19
C PHE A 677 -5.58 -12.68 -8.64
N ILE A 678 -4.31 -12.73 -8.21
CA ILE A 678 -3.27 -11.77 -8.60
C ILE A 678 -3.13 -11.69 -10.12
N SER A 679 -3.12 -12.85 -10.79
CA SER A 679 -3.02 -12.92 -12.25
C SER A 679 -4.19 -12.17 -12.91
N CYS A 680 -5.42 -12.34 -12.41
CA CYS A 680 -6.57 -11.58 -12.90
C CYS A 680 -6.49 -10.07 -12.57
N LEU A 681 -5.86 -9.66 -11.47
CA LEU A 681 -5.61 -8.25 -11.15
C LEU A 681 -4.60 -7.62 -12.12
N GLU A 682 -3.46 -8.26 -12.35
CA GLU A 682 -2.41 -7.81 -13.28
C GLU A 682 -2.94 -7.68 -14.71
N ASP A 683 -3.79 -8.62 -15.11
CA ASP A 683 -4.47 -8.62 -16.40
C ASP A 683 -5.72 -7.72 -16.46
N GLN A 684 -6.04 -7.02 -15.38
CA GLN A 684 -7.18 -6.10 -15.33
C GLN A 684 -8.51 -6.77 -15.71
N ARG A 685 -8.74 -8.02 -15.28
CA ARG A 685 -9.96 -8.78 -15.57
C ARG A 685 -11.12 -8.40 -14.64
N TYR A 686 -12.32 -8.85 -15.01
CA TYR A 686 -13.58 -8.63 -14.32
C TYR A 686 -14.07 -9.90 -13.63
N PHE A 687 -14.74 -9.69 -12.50
CA PHE A 687 -15.43 -10.70 -11.69
C PHE A 687 -16.93 -10.42 -11.72
N ALA A 688 -17.72 -11.49 -11.61
CA ALA A 688 -19.17 -11.47 -11.48
C ALA A 688 -19.52 -11.56 -9.99
N LEU A 689 -19.95 -10.45 -9.39
CA LEU A 689 -20.32 -10.35 -7.98
C LEU A 689 -21.79 -9.93 -7.83
N GLU A 690 -22.43 -10.31 -6.74
CA GLU A 690 -23.82 -9.98 -6.42
C GLU A 690 -23.96 -8.49 -6.08
N SER A 691 -23.09 -7.93 -5.23
CA SER A 691 -23.14 -6.53 -4.82
C SER A 691 -22.57 -5.52 -5.85
N GLY A 692 -22.01 -6.02 -6.96
CA GLY A 692 -21.38 -5.21 -7.99
C GLY A 692 -22.39 -4.49 -8.90
N TRP A 693 -21.98 -3.37 -9.51
CA TRP A 693 -22.80 -2.71 -10.52
C TRP A 693 -22.85 -3.52 -11.81
N SER A 694 -24.04 -3.89 -12.25
CA SER A 694 -24.26 -4.55 -13.54
C SER A 694 -23.90 -3.65 -14.71
N PHE A 695 -23.79 -4.24 -15.90
CA PHE A 695 -23.56 -3.48 -17.13
C PHE A 695 -24.61 -2.37 -17.37
N PHE A 696 -25.87 -2.61 -16.99
CA PHE A 696 -26.93 -1.61 -17.13
C PHE A 696 -26.76 -0.44 -16.17
N GLU A 697 -26.39 -0.73 -14.93
CA GLU A 697 -26.11 0.29 -13.91
C GLU A 697 -24.88 1.12 -14.27
N ARG A 698 -23.89 0.51 -14.93
CA ARG A 698 -22.73 1.21 -15.50
C ARG A 698 -23.10 2.19 -16.62
N LEU A 699 -24.13 1.90 -17.41
CA LEU A 699 -24.68 2.84 -18.40
C LEU A 699 -25.51 3.97 -17.75
N GLU A 700 -26.10 3.69 -16.59
CA GLU A 700 -26.90 4.63 -15.80
C GLU A 700 -26.06 5.48 -14.83
N GLY A 701 -24.82 5.06 -14.55
CA GLY A 701 -23.95 5.70 -13.56
C GLY A 701 -24.49 5.59 -12.12
N SER A 702 -25.33 4.60 -11.85
CA SER A 702 -26.05 4.44 -10.58
C SER A 702 -26.53 3.00 -10.40
N ASN A 703 -26.56 2.51 -9.16
CA ASN A 703 -27.16 1.23 -8.78
C ASN A 703 -28.61 1.34 -8.27
N ALA A 704 -29.31 2.45 -8.52
CA ALA A 704 -30.68 2.64 -8.04
C ALA A 704 -31.69 1.60 -8.57
N ASN A 705 -31.36 0.89 -9.64
CA ASN A 705 -32.20 -0.14 -10.26
C ASN A 705 -31.68 -1.57 -10.02
N HIS A 706 -30.69 -1.76 -9.15
CA HIS A 706 -30.02 -3.05 -8.92
C HIS A 706 -31.00 -4.21 -8.71
N ASP A 707 -31.86 -4.12 -7.69
CA ASP A 707 -32.81 -5.17 -7.32
C ASP A 707 -33.77 -5.53 -8.46
N LYS A 708 -34.14 -4.52 -9.26
CA LYS A 708 -35.02 -4.74 -10.43
C LYS A 708 -34.30 -5.55 -11.51
N TYR A 709 -33.01 -5.29 -11.72
CA TYR A 709 -32.20 -6.03 -12.69
C TYR A 709 -31.88 -7.44 -12.19
N VAL A 710 -31.58 -7.62 -10.90
CA VAL A 710 -31.40 -8.95 -10.29
C VAL A 710 -32.67 -9.78 -10.45
N ALA A 711 -33.84 -9.23 -10.07
CA ALA A 711 -35.12 -9.93 -10.23
C ALA A 711 -35.42 -10.30 -11.69
N LEU A 712 -35.05 -9.43 -12.64
CA LEU A 712 -35.22 -9.69 -14.06
C LEU A 712 -34.29 -10.79 -14.56
N ALA A 713 -33.02 -10.76 -14.15
CA ALA A 713 -32.04 -11.77 -14.50
C ALA A 713 -32.43 -13.15 -13.96
N HIS A 714 -32.85 -13.24 -12.69
CA HIS A 714 -33.33 -14.49 -12.09
C HIS A 714 -34.49 -15.08 -12.90
N LYS A 715 -35.48 -14.25 -13.26
CA LYS A 715 -36.61 -14.71 -14.09
C LYS A 715 -36.15 -15.25 -15.44
N MET A 716 -35.16 -14.62 -16.08
CA MET A 716 -34.63 -15.08 -17.37
C MET A 716 -33.79 -16.35 -17.24
N GLN A 717 -32.97 -16.44 -16.19
CA GLN A 717 -32.19 -17.64 -15.87
C GLN A 717 -33.09 -18.85 -15.62
N GLU A 718 -34.20 -18.68 -14.89
CA GLU A 718 -35.22 -19.73 -14.71
C GLU A 718 -35.90 -20.12 -16.03
N GLU A 719 -36.36 -19.13 -16.79
CA GLU A 719 -37.10 -19.35 -18.04
C GLU A 719 -36.27 -20.06 -19.11
N LEU A 720 -34.96 -19.77 -19.17
CA LEU A 720 -34.02 -20.39 -20.10
C LEU A 720 -33.37 -21.67 -19.56
N ASN A 721 -33.67 -22.07 -18.32
CA ASN A 721 -32.96 -23.14 -17.61
C ASN A 721 -31.43 -22.93 -17.62
N TYR A 722 -30.99 -21.68 -17.44
CA TYR A 722 -29.60 -21.21 -17.40
C TYR A 722 -29.27 -20.72 -16.00
N LYS A 723 -28.91 -21.63 -15.10
CA LYS A 723 -28.51 -21.29 -13.72
C LYS A 723 -27.54 -22.33 -13.14
N PRO A 724 -26.68 -21.96 -12.18
CA PRO A 724 -25.83 -22.92 -11.48
C PRO A 724 -26.66 -23.90 -10.62
N PRO A 725 -26.06 -25.01 -10.14
CA PRO A 725 -26.74 -25.99 -9.29
C PRO A 725 -27.34 -25.39 -8.01
N SER A 726 -26.70 -24.35 -7.47
CA SER A 726 -27.17 -23.58 -6.31
C SER A 726 -27.14 -22.09 -6.63
N GLY A 727 -28.28 -21.42 -6.46
CA GLY A 727 -28.39 -19.96 -6.65
C GLY A 727 -28.56 -19.54 -8.12
N TYR A 728 -28.07 -18.34 -8.43
CA TYR A 728 -28.13 -17.68 -9.73
C TYR A 728 -26.74 -17.20 -10.14
N TYR A 729 -26.54 -16.94 -11.43
CA TYR A 729 -25.36 -16.22 -11.88
C TYR A 729 -25.49 -14.74 -11.48
N PRO A 730 -24.49 -14.14 -10.82
CA PRO A 730 -24.51 -12.72 -10.48
C PRO A 730 -24.50 -11.84 -11.73
N ILE A 731 -25.07 -10.64 -11.60
CA ILE A 731 -25.12 -9.64 -12.68
C ILE A 731 -24.10 -8.51 -12.53
N GLY A 732 -23.52 -8.35 -11.33
CA GLY A 732 -22.58 -7.28 -11.05
C GLY A 732 -21.25 -7.51 -11.75
N LEU A 733 -20.79 -6.52 -12.50
CA LEU A 733 -19.44 -6.49 -13.05
C LEU A 733 -18.55 -5.76 -12.06
N VAL A 734 -17.45 -6.37 -11.65
CA VAL A 734 -16.47 -5.72 -10.77
C VAL A 734 -15.07 -5.91 -11.32
N SER A 735 -14.34 -4.82 -11.43
CA SER A 735 -12.91 -4.84 -11.72
C SER A 735 -12.17 -4.02 -10.68
N PHE A 736 -10.85 -4.18 -10.61
CA PHE A 736 -10.05 -3.52 -9.59
C PHE A 736 -9.15 -2.43 -10.17
N MET A 737 -9.04 -1.33 -9.43
CA MET A 737 -8.26 -0.14 -9.74
C MET A 737 -7.03 -0.09 -8.84
N ILE A 738 -5.85 -0.35 -9.41
CA ILE A 738 -4.59 -0.41 -8.66
C ILE A 738 -3.60 0.58 -9.29
N PRO A 739 -3.46 1.80 -8.76
CA PRO A 739 -2.60 2.85 -9.34
C PRO A 739 -1.10 2.60 -9.06
N HIS A 740 -0.59 1.43 -9.48
CA HIS A 740 0.80 1.02 -9.32
C HIS A 740 1.37 0.59 -10.68
N PRO A 741 2.62 0.96 -11.04
CA PRO A 741 3.24 0.66 -12.33
C PRO A 741 3.14 -0.80 -12.79
N SER A 742 3.26 -1.75 -11.87
CA SER A 742 3.20 -3.19 -12.18
C SER A 742 1.80 -3.73 -12.47
N TYR A 743 0.73 -3.01 -12.10
CA TYR A 743 -0.66 -3.43 -12.31
C TYR A 743 -1.39 -2.53 -13.32
N ASP A 744 -1.22 -1.21 -13.20
CA ASP A 744 -1.80 -0.24 -14.12
C ASP A 744 -0.99 1.06 -14.18
N GLN A 745 -0.01 1.09 -15.08
CA GLN A 745 0.80 2.27 -15.36
C GLN A 745 -0.04 3.47 -15.81
N LYS A 746 -1.12 3.26 -16.57
CA LYS A 746 -1.94 4.35 -17.11
C LYS A 746 -2.73 5.02 -15.99
N LEU A 747 -3.34 4.23 -15.12
CA LEU A 747 -4.02 4.74 -13.94
C LEU A 747 -3.04 5.43 -12.98
N SER A 748 -1.88 4.83 -12.72
CA SER A 748 -0.85 5.43 -11.86
C SER A 748 -0.42 6.82 -12.37
N THR A 749 -0.18 6.94 -13.67
CA THR A 749 0.15 8.23 -14.32
C THR A 749 -1.01 9.22 -14.24
N LEU A 750 -2.25 8.76 -14.43
CA LEU A 750 -3.44 9.60 -14.31
C LEU A 750 -3.60 10.16 -12.90
N MET A 751 -3.46 9.34 -11.86
CA MET A 751 -3.57 9.78 -10.46
C MET A 751 -2.51 10.84 -10.13
N ALA A 752 -1.26 10.61 -10.54
CA ALA A 752 -0.16 11.55 -10.34
C ALA A 752 -0.40 12.90 -11.05
N ASN A 753 -0.87 12.88 -12.30
CA ASN A 753 -1.17 14.10 -13.07
C ASN A 753 -2.27 14.97 -12.46
N PHE A 754 -3.19 14.38 -11.70
CA PHE A 754 -4.26 15.10 -11.00
C PHE A 754 -3.92 15.42 -9.55
N GLY A 755 -2.72 15.06 -9.07
CA GLY A 755 -2.32 15.27 -7.67
C GLY A 755 -3.22 14.50 -6.68
N LEU A 756 -3.78 13.36 -7.10
CA LEU A 756 -4.69 12.59 -6.27
C LEU A 756 -3.90 11.64 -5.35
N THR A 757 -3.99 11.87 -4.04
CA THR A 757 -3.35 11.03 -3.03
C THR A 757 -4.19 9.80 -2.75
N ILE A 758 -3.59 8.61 -2.88
CA ILE A 758 -4.29 7.36 -2.59
C ILE A 758 -4.47 7.15 -1.09
N THR A 759 -5.70 6.90 -0.68
CA THR A 759 -6.11 6.50 0.67
C THR A 759 -6.70 5.09 0.67
N ASN A 760 -7.14 4.58 1.82
CA ASN A 760 -7.73 3.25 2.00
C ASN A 760 -9.18 3.13 1.44
N VAL A 761 -9.44 3.67 0.25
CA VAL A 761 -10.72 3.50 -0.47
C VAL A 761 -10.71 2.13 -1.14
N SER A 762 -11.83 1.41 -1.13
CA SER A 762 -11.99 0.14 -1.87
C SER A 762 -11.56 0.30 -3.32
N SER A 763 -10.74 -0.64 -3.78
CA SER A 763 -10.22 -0.71 -5.14
C SER A 763 -11.24 -1.26 -6.14
N ALA A 764 -12.43 -1.69 -5.71
CA ALA A 764 -13.52 -1.97 -6.63
C ALA A 764 -13.80 -0.73 -7.49
N ASP A 765 -13.81 -0.90 -8.80
CA ASP A 765 -13.76 0.18 -9.78
C ASP A 765 -14.84 1.25 -9.61
N TYR A 766 -16.08 0.84 -9.33
CA TYR A 766 -17.19 1.78 -9.12
C TYR A 766 -17.05 2.61 -7.84
N TYR A 767 -16.51 2.06 -6.74
CA TYR A 767 -16.19 2.85 -5.55
C TYR A 767 -14.99 3.77 -5.80
N PHE A 768 -13.91 3.22 -6.36
CA PHE A 768 -12.67 3.96 -6.62
C PHE A 768 -12.92 5.15 -7.55
N LEU A 769 -13.56 4.93 -8.70
CA LEU A 769 -13.79 5.98 -9.70
C LEU A 769 -14.74 7.05 -9.18
N THR A 770 -15.79 6.65 -8.45
CA THR A 770 -16.76 7.61 -7.91
C THR A 770 -16.12 8.51 -6.87
N TYR A 771 -15.32 7.95 -5.97
CA TYR A 771 -14.59 8.74 -4.96
C TYR A 771 -13.61 9.73 -5.61
N TYR A 772 -12.66 9.25 -6.43
CA TYR A 772 -11.58 10.09 -6.93
C TYR A 772 -11.96 11.03 -8.08
N PHE A 773 -12.94 10.67 -8.93
CA PHE A 773 -13.27 11.46 -10.13
C PHE A 773 -14.65 12.12 -10.08
N ARG A 774 -15.52 11.75 -9.13
CA ARG A 774 -16.86 12.34 -8.96
C ARG A 774 -17.18 12.80 -7.54
N HIS A 775 -16.23 12.76 -6.61
CA HIS A 775 -16.43 13.16 -5.21
C HIS A 775 -17.55 12.39 -4.50
N GLY A 776 -17.69 11.10 -4.82
CA GLY A 776 -18.60 10.21 -4.09
C GLY A 776 -18.12 9.87 -2.68
N ASP A 777 -18.95 9.16 -1.94
CA ASP A 777 -18.64 8.74 -0.59
C ASP A 777 -17.48 7.72 -0.56
N LYS A 778 -16.67 7.82 0.50
CA LYS A 778 -15.58 6.88 0.74
C LYS A 778 -16.14 5.56 1.24
N VAL A 779 -15.88 4.47 0.51
CA VAL A 779 -16.03 3.11 1.01
C VAL A 779 -14.67 2.62 1.48
N GLU A 780 -14.55 2.36 2.78
CA GLU A 780 -13.28 1.93 3.36
C GLU A 780 -12.92 0.50 2.94
N GLY A 781 -11.66 0.31 2.59
CA GLY A 781 -11.09 -0.99 2.26
C GLY A 781 -9.87 -1.32 3.12
N TYR A 782 -9.60 -2.61 3.23
CA TYR A 782 -8.48 -3.18 3.97
C TYR A 782 -7.41 -3.66 2.99
N ARG A 783 -6.14 -3.60 3.40
CA ARG A 783 -5.06 -4.20 2.61
C ARG A 783 -5.20 -5.72 2.62
N VAL A 784 -4.68 -6.38 1.59
CA VAL A 784 -4.81 -7.83 1.40
C VAL A 784 -3.43 -8.48 1.54
N TRP A 785 -3.31 -9.45 2.43
CA TRP A 785 -2.10 -10.24 2.62
C TRP A 785 -1.67 -10.90 1.32
N GLY A 786 -0.38 -10.76 1.01
CA GLY A 786 0.19 -11.27 -0.23
C GLY A 786 -0.08 -10.40 -1.47
N ILE A 787 -0.89 -9.34 -1.41
CA ILE A 787 -1.12 -8.46 -2.58
C ILE A 787 -0.65 -7.04 -2.28
N SER A 788 -1.15 -6.45 -1.19
CA SER A 788 -0.85 -5.08 -0.75
C SER A 788 -0.34 -5.00 0.68
N PHE A 789 -0.09 -6.15 1.32
CA PHE A 789 0.49 -6.23 2.64
C PHE A 789 1.35 -7.49 2.80
N GLY A 790 2.35 -7.41 3.67
CA GLY A 790 3.40 -8.42 3.84
C GLY A 790 4.61 -8.23 2.91
N SER A 791 5.58 -9.12 3.06
CA SER A 791 6.82 -9.13 2.27
C SER A 791 7.29 -10.54 1.98
N TYR A 792 7.95 -10.74 0.84
CA TYR A 792 8.61 -12.00 0.45
C TYR A 792 9.84 -11.67 -0.41
N SER A 793 10.89 -12.50 -0.42
CA SER A 793 12.10 -12.29 -1.22
C SER A 793 12.63 -10.83 -1.20
N GLY A 794 12.58 -10.15 -0.05
CA GLY A 794 12.98 -8.72 0.08
C GLY A 794 12.05 -7.69 -0.57
N THR A 795 10.94 -8.12 -1.18
CA THR A 795 9.91 -7.24 -1.76
C THR A 795 8.87 -6.86 -0.71
N ASN A 796 8.70 -5.57 -0.46
CA ASN A 796 7.64 -5.03 0.42
C ASN A 796 6.38 -4.71 -0.40
N LEU A 797 5.26 -5.35 -0.08
CA LEU A 797 3.99 -5.16 -0.80
C LEU A 797 3.20 -3.94 -0.34
N SER A 798 3.60 -3.28 0.76
CA SER A 798 2.89 -2.13 1.33
C SER A 798 2.82 -0.92 0.38
N LEU A 799 3.69 -0.88 -0.63
CA LEU A 799 3.69 0.14 -1.68
C LEU A 799 2.58 -0.07 -2.71
N ILE A 800 2.00 -1.27 -2.81
CA ILE A 800 0.89 -1.56 -3.73
C ILE A 800 -0.40 -1.02 -3.07
N PRO A 801 -1.05 -0.01 -3.67
CA PRO A 801 -2.24 0.62 -3.09
C PRO A 801 -3.49 -0.13 -3.54
N PHE A 802 -3.63 -1.38 -3.06
CA PHE A 802 -4.81 -2.21 -3.30
C PHE A 802 -5.55 -2.46 -1.97
N PHE A 803 -6.85 -2.19 -1.97
CA PHE A 803 -7.70 -2.27 -0.80
C PHE A 803 -9.02 -2.93 -1.18
N LEU A 804 -9.55 -3.82 -0.34
CA LEU A 804 -10.86 -4.43 -0.54
C LEU A 804 -11.78 -4.12 0.62
N ASP A 805 -13.00 -3.71 0.32
CA ASP A 805 -14.06 -3.64 1.32
C ASP A 805 -14.53 -5.05 1.71
N GLU A 806 -15.19 -5.11 2.86
CA GLU A 806 -15.68 -6.35 3.46
C GLU A 806 -16.59 -7.17 2.53
N ASN A 807 -17.57 -6.52 1.89
CA ASN A 807 -18.56 -7.22 1.07
C ASN A 807 -17.90 -7.82 -0.18
N THR A 808 -17.11 -7.02 -0.89
CA THR A 808 -16.34 -7.48 -2.05
C THR A 808 -15.40 -8.63 -1.67
N ALA A 809 -14.70 -8.53 -0.54
CA ALA A 809 -13.80 -9.58 -0.08
C ALA A 809 -14.54 -10.89 0.28
N LYS A 810 -15.72 -10.80 0.92
CA LYS A 810 -16.55 -11.96 1.27
C LYS A 810 -17.05 -12.71 0.03
N GLU A 811 -17.38 -11.99 -1.05
CA GLU A 811 -17.83 -12.64 -2.28
C GLU A 811 -16.66 -13.26 -3.07
N ILE A 812 -15.45 -12.71 -2.98
CA ILE A 812 -14.27 -13.24 -3.69
C ILE A 812 -13.61 -14.37 -2.93
N PHE A 813 -13.36 -14.18 -1.64
CA PHE A 813 -12.59 -15.10 -0.80
C PHE A 813 -13.44 -15.98 0.12
N GLY A 814 -14.76 -15.78 0.12
CA GLY A 814 -15.65 -16.34 1.13
C GLY A 814 -15.49 -15.64 2.48
N PRO A 815 -16.39 -15.90 3.45
CA PRO A 815 -16.32 -15.29 4.79
C PRO A 815 -15.00 -15.56 5.50
N ARG A 816 -14.50 -16.80 5.44
CA ARG A 816 -13.22 -17.19 6.06
C ARG A 816 -12.03 -16.51 5.40
N GLY A 817 -11.94 -16.57 4.07
CA GLY A 817 -10.84 -15.93 3.36
C GLY A 817 -10.84 -14.40 3.55
N ALA A 818 -12.01 -13.76 3.63
CA ALA A 818 -12.09 -12.34 4.00
C ALA A 818 -11.54 -12.08 5.42
N CYS A 819 -11.81 -12.95 6.39
CA CYS A 819 -11.27 -12.85 7.74
C CYS A 819 -9.75 -13.01 7.80
N GLU A 820 -9.22 -13.95 7.02
CA GLU A 820 -7.82 -14.37 7.13
C GLU A 820 -6.89 -13.57 6.22
N LEU A 821 -7.38 -13.09 5.06
CA LEU A 821 -6.57 -12.38 4.07
C LEU A 821 -6.65 -10.85 4.17
N LEU A 822 -7.67 -10.27 4.83
CA LEU A 822 -7.72 -8.82 5.05
C LEU A 822 -6.92 -8.40 6.28
N TYR A 823 -5.93 -7.54 6.09
CA TYR A 823 -5.11 -7.00 7.16
C TYR A 823 -5.88 -5.99 8.02
N GLY A 824 -5.88 -6.21 9.34
CA GLY A 824 -6.54 -5.34 10.32
C GLY A 824 -8.06 -5.46 10.38
N TYR A 825 -8.67 -6.36 9.61
CA TYR A 825 -10.10 -6.64 9.65
C TYR A 825 -10.42 -7.62 10.80
N ASN A 826 -11.43 -7.30 11.61
CA ASN A 826 -11.82 -8.13 12.75
C ASN A 826 -13.15 -8.84 12.46
N CYS A 827 -13.09 -10.16 12.33
CA CYS A 827 -14.29 -10.98 12.26
C CYS A 827 -14.89 -11.17 13.64
N GLN A 828 -15.95 -10.40 13.89
CA GLN A 828 -16.91 -10.64 14.97
C GLN A 828 -18.06 -11.51 14.47
#